data_AF-A0A9W8CUL4-F1
#
_entry.id   AF-A0A9W8CUL4-F1
#
_cell.length_a   1.000
_cell.length_b   1.000
_cell.length_c   1.000
_cell.angle_alpha   90.00
_cell.angle_beta   90.00
_cell.angle_gamma   90.00
#
_symmetry.space_group_name_H-M   'P 1'
#
loop_
_entity.id
_entity.type
_entity.pdbx_description
1 polymer ?
#
loop_
_entity_poly.entity_id
_entity_poly.type
_entity_poly.pdbx_seq_one_letter_code
_entity_poly.pdbx_strand_id
1 'polypeptide(L)'
;MHLYVDNYARRLLRPRPGRKVTVNCAGGLPSSVEIADSAGNLGLKVGYNADHTIRLTVHHTTANGDCVPVSLAFAYAPAQTLAPIHESRQGNGASLMQGYIGICVPITSGCTELADIVDTAEVAHSALTITKDHSRALCRTVGNRSWQYVHARGGRVQAPMEFLHIAAFSSVLRILLSPVFGPNPTNVIHLYNKTMLNDGVVGLHVGDSIAAAVRICGLDNVALGKQLTLMITLCRAGQAIATIEMALLGRSHHVDVHKTIRRHSGLTITIALATAADIAVLEAKEWFLYREDASVAITPGMGIEFCLDSEYRFVKEGVWGTALKDPVIEFLTKHRVVREMQLFADGSHPLTAAGNAKLALAAVPATNKDYAKYSLDTNPIHTDPYIADIGGLPGTITHGLWTAASTRALVESIAADGRPERIRAYQTTFTGMVFPRDRLSTELFHVGMKRGRMLVKGRTSKEGGGPVMDVTAEVDQPKTAYVFTGQGAQEPGMGMALYEQSVEARGIWDRAIRHMLETYDVDLLDIVRTNPKELTVYFHGKAGERIRNNYMALSKRVPNDSYMDGVKQTPLVPGISAQSISHTFQSSTGLLDATQFTQTALILVAMAAVADMRAKGLMQRDAMFAGHSLGEYCALAALGDIFTLEGLLDITFYRGLLMQSAVPRDEQGRSEFGMAAVDPSRVAKGFGEDQLHLVVEAINAASPGLLEIVNYNVRGHQYVAAGTLTNLAVLRLVFDAISATGIPTAEAVSTVLAGPVGTEAVRGKATIPLRGIDVPFHSRQLLDGVSEFREALRTKFNCGTVSPDVLYRRYIPNLTAVPFEVSREYFEHVLELTGSPVMRRALD
;
A
#
# COMPACT_ATOMS: atom_id res chain seq x y z
N MET A 1 33.79 43.90 10.90
CA MET A 1 33.95 43.68 9.45
C MET A 1 32.85 44.47 8.76
N HIS A 2 33.17 45.45 7.90
CA HIS A 2 32.16 46.20 7.15
C HIS A 2 31.71 45.35 5.96
N LEU A 3 30.43 44.99 5.94
CA LEU A 3 29.81 44.25 4.84
C LEU A 3 29.35 45.24 3.78
N TYR A 4 29.86 45.10 2.56
CA TYR A 4 29.34 45.78 1.39
C TYR A 4 28.29 44.88 0.74
N VAL A 5 27.07 45.39 0.60
CA VAL A 5 25.95 44.69 -0.03
C VAL A 5 25.47 45.45 -1.25
N ASP A 6 24.82 44.74 -2.19
CA ASP A 6 24.25 45.37 -3.37
C ASP A 6 23.23 46.44 -3.01
N ASN A 7 23.28 47.57 -3.73
CA ASN A 7 22.36 48.68 -3.52
C ASN A 7 20.92 48.31 -3.92
N TYR A 8 20.04 48.15 -2.93
CA TYR A 8 18.61 47.87 -3.09
C TYR A 8 17.91 48.82 -4.07
N ALA A 9 18.29 50.09 -4.09
CA ALA A 9 17.65 51.11 -4.93
C ALA A 9 17.82 50.80 -6.42
N ARG A 10 18.94 50.18 -6.84
CA ARG A 10 19.14 49.80 -8.24
C ARG A 10 18.11 48.77 -8.73
N ARG A 11 17.76 47.82 -7.87
CA ARG A 11 16.71 46.82 -8.18
C ARG A 11 15.32 47.45 -8.07
N LEU A 12 15.03 48.12 -6.96
CA LEU A 12 13.72 48.70 -6.69
C LEU A 12 13.29 49.75 -7.74
N LEU A 13 14.21 50.63 -8.15
CA LEU A 13 13.97 51.69 -9.13
C LEU A 13 14.13 51.25 -10.58
N ARG A 14 14.32 49.94 -10.85
CA ARG A 14 14.42 49.45 -12.23
C ARG A 14 13.18 49.87 -13.04
N PRO A 15 13.35 50.42 -14.26
CA PRO A 15 12.22 50.79 -15.09
C PRO A 15 11.29 49.60 -15.33
N ARG A 16 9.99 49.81 -15.12
CA ARG A 16 8.95 48.81 -15.39
C ARG A 16 7.90 49.41 -16.33
N PRO A 17 7.43 48.67 -17.34
CA PRO A 17 6.40 49.16 -18.25
C PRO A 17 5.15 49.65 -17.52
N GLY A 18 4.57 50.76 -17.99
CA GLY A 18 3.32 51.32 -17.44
C GLY A 18 3.43 51.95 -16.05
N ARG A 19 4.66 52.23 -15.55
CA ARG A 19 4.86 52.95 -14.28
C ARG A 19 5.08 54.43 -14.51
N LYS A 20 4.46 55.26 -13.66
CA LYS A 20 4.68 56.71 -13.62
C LYS A 20 5.61 57.06 -12.47
N VAL A 21 6.68 57.79 -12.74
CA VAL A 21 7.61 58.30 -11.74
C VAL A 21 7.33 59.78 -11.52
N THR A 22 7.10 60.18 -10.28
CA THR A 22 6.88 61.56 -9.85
C THR A 22 8.02 61.97 -8.93
N VAL A 23 8.71 63.07 -9.23
CA VAL A 23 9.73 63.65 -8.36
C VAL A 23 9.15 64.89 -7.69
N ASN A 24 9.00 64.83 -6.38
CA ASN A 24 8.52 65.94 -5.58
C ASN A 24 9.72 66.76 -5.10
N CYS A 25 9.60 68.09 -5.12
CA CYS A 25 10.65 69.00 -4.69
C CYS A 25 10.20 69.86 -3.50
N ALA A 26 11.11 70.13 -2.57
CA ALA A 26 10.94 71.10 -1.49
C ALA A 26 12.10 72.11 -1.54
N GLY A 27 11.81 73.40 -1.58
CA GLY A 27 12.84 74.44 -1.68
C GLY A 27 13.72 74.36 -2.95
N GLY A 28 13.20 73.80 -4.04
CA GLY A 28 13.94 73.61 -5.30
C GLY A 28 14.81 72.34 -5.36
N LEU A 29 14.88 71.55 -4.27
CA LEU A 29 15.63 70.30 -4.21
C LEU A 29 14.67 69.09 -4.18
N PRO A 30 15.02 67.94 -4.78
CA PRO A 30 14.22 66.72 -4.69
C PRO A 30 14.04 66.28 -3.23
N SER A 31 12.79 66.15 -2.80
CA SER A 31 12.41 65.70 -1.45
C SER A 31 11.90 64.27 -1.43
N SER A 32 11.25 63.81 -2.50
CA SER A 32 10.86 62.42 -2.66
C SER A 32 10.68 61.99 -4.12
N VAL A 33 10.77 60.69 -4.36
CA VAL A 33 10.44 60.04 -5.64
C VAL A 33 9.33 59.03 -5.38
N GLU A 34 8.25 59.11 -6.13
CA GLU A 34 7.08 58.23 -6.03
C GLU A 34 6.86 57.49 -7.34
N ILE A 35 6.66 56.17 -7.28
CA ILE A 35 6.38 55.31 -8.43
C ILE A 35 5.00 54.70 -8.29
N ALA A 36 4.09 55.08 -9.18
CA ALA A 36 2.73 54.57 -9.24
C ALA A 36 2.54 53.58 -10.40
N ASP A 37 1.60 52.64 -10.23
CA ASP A 37 1.10 51.80 -11.32
C ASP A 37 0.22 52.59 -12.31
N SER A 38 -0.22 51.92 -13.38
CA SER A 38 -1.07 52.52 -14.41
C SER A 38 -2.47 52.90 -13.91
N ALA A 39 -2.90 52.35 -12.76
CA ALA A 39 -4.16 52.69 -12.10
C ALA A 39 -3.98 53.82 -11.06
N GLY A 40 -2.76 54.35 -10.90
CA GLY A 40 -2.44 55.41 -9.94
C GLY A 40 -2.14 54.92 -8.52
N ASN A 41 -2.10 53.60 -8.28
CA ASN A 41 -1.73 53.07 -6.97
C ASN A 41 -0.24 53.26 -6.75
N LEU A 42 0.13 53.90 -5.64
CA LEU A 42 1.52 54.07 -5.24
C LEU A 42 2.12 52.69 -4.92
N GLY A 43 3.23 52.35 -5.56
CA GLY A 43 3.95 51.08 -5.31
C GLY A 43 5.26 51.28 -4.55
N LEU A 44 5.98 52.37 -4.82
CA LEU A 44 7.25 52.68 -4.14
C LEU A 44 7.35 54.19 -3.88
N LYS A 45 7.80 54.56 -2.69
CA LYS A 45 8.19 55.91 -2.32
C LYS A 45 9.61 55.94 -1.77
N VAL A 46 10.42 56.85 -2.27
CA VAL A 46 11.77 57.14 -1.76
C VAL A 46 11.75 58.56 -1.20
N GLY A 47 11.82 58.70 0.11
CA GLY A 47 11.85 60.00 0.79
C GLY A 47 13.23 60.32 1.33
N TYR A 48 13.59 61.61 1.33
CA TYR A 48 14.76 62.13 2.03
C TYR A 48 14.31 63.09 3.15
N ASN A 49 14.76 62.80 4.37
CA ASN A 49 14.38 63.53 5.58
C ASN A 49 15.48 64.53 5.99
N ALA A 50 15.09 65.54 6.78
CA ALA A 50 16.00 66.60 7.25
C ALA A 50 17.13 66.08 8.16
N ASP A 51 16.97 64.90 8.76
CA ASP A 51 17.97 64.21 9.60
C ASP A 51 19.00 63.40 8.80
N HIS A 52 19.10 63.62 7.49
CA HIS A 52 19.92 62.85 6.56
C HIS A 52 19.52 61.36 6.44
N THR A 53 18.28 61.01 6.77
CA THR A 53 17.76 59.65 6.58
C THR A 53 17.05 59.53 5.23
N ILE A 54 17.39 58.49 4.47
CA ILE A 54 16.67 58.04 3.27
C ILE A 54 15.70 56.93 3.68
N ARG A 55 14.42 57.07 3.35
CA ARG A 55 13.39 56.05 3.60
C ARG A 55 12.84 55.50 2.29
N LEU A 56 12.98 54.20 2.08
CA LEU A 56 12.36 53.45 0.98
C LEU A 56 11.11 52.77 1.50
N THR A 57 9.93 53.14 1.02
CA THR A 57 8.64 52.55 1.43
C THR A 57 7.98 51.89 0.23
N VAL A 58 7.87 50.56 0.26
CA VAL A 58 7.05 49.78 -0.67
C VAL A 58 5.62 49.76 -0.14
N HIS A 59 4.65 50.04 -1.01
CA HIS A 59 3.22 50.02 -0.67
C HIS A 59 2.61 48.76 -1.29
N HIS A 60 2.38 47.74 -0.45
CA HIS A 60 1.81 46.47 -0.89
C HIS A 60 0.29 46.47 -0.69
N THR A 61 -0.48 46.09 -1.71
CA THR A 61 -1.92 45.89 -1.58
C THR A 61 -2.21 44.42 -1.28
N THR A 62 -2.78 44.14 -0.10
CA THR A 62 -3.17 42.79 0.32
C THR A 62 -4.33 42.26 -0.52
N ALA A 63 -4.62 40.95 -0.40
CA ALA A 63 -5.76 40.34 -1.08
C ALA A 63 -7.12 40.94 -0.70
N ASN A 64 -7.22 41.56 0.49
CA ASN A 64 -8.44 42.22 0.98
C ASN A 64 -8.53 43.69 0.53
N GLY A 65 -7.52 44.21 -0.16
CA GLY A 65 -7.47 45.59 -0.64
C GLY A 65 -6.76 46.57 0.30
N ASP A 66 -6.27 46.11 1.46
CA ASP A 66 -5.54 46.96 2.40
C ASP A 66 -4.15 47.32 1.87
N CYS A 67 -3.74 48.57 2.04
CA CYS A 67 -2.39 49.01 1.70
C CYS A 67 -1.46 48.90 2.92
N VAL A 68 -0.49 48.00 2.87
CA VAL A 68 0.52 47.78 3.92
C VAL A 68 1.86 48.37 3.49
N PRO A 69 2.41 49.37 4.22
CA PRO A 69 3.72 49.93 3.92
C PRO A 69 4.85 49.06 4.49
N VAL A 70 5.84 48.73 3.67
CA VAL A 70 7.08 48.06 4.06
C VAL A 70 8.22 49.05 3.89
N SER A 71 8.80 49.54 5.00
CA SER A 71 9.80 50.60 4.99
C SER A 71 11.20 50.11 5.36
N LEU A 72 12.20 50.56 4.60
CA LEU A 72 13.62 50.38 4.85
C LEU A 72 14.26 51.76 5.04
N ALA A 73 15.11 51.91 6.06
CA ALA A 73 15.78 53.15 6.42
C ALA A 73 17.30 53.06 6.19
N PHE A 74 17.84 54.13 5.62
CA PHE A 74 19.26 54.27 5.31
C PHE A 74 19.77 55.63 5.80
N ALA A 75 20.95 55.65 6.41
CA ALA A 75 21.64 56.88 6.76
C ALA A 75 22.49 57.37 5.58
N TYR A 76 22.35 58.64 5.21
CA TYR A 76 23.21 59.29 4.24
C TYR A 76 24.38 59.98 4.94
N ALA A 77 25.59 59.49 4.71
CA ALA A 77 26.84 59.99 5.26
C ALA A 77 27.72 60.58 4.14
N PRO A 78 27.50 61.85 3.74
CA PRO A 78 28.20 62.45 2.60
C PRO A 78 29.73 62.53 2.77
N ALA A 79 30.24 62.46 4.00
CA ALA A 79 31.68 62.42 4.28
C ALA A 79 32.35 61.10 3.83
N GLN A 80 31.58 60.02 3.64
CA GLN A 80 32.08 58.71 3.21
C GLN A 80 31.91 58.54 1.69
N THR A 81 32.84 59.11 0.92
CA THR A 81 32.70 59.26 -0.54
C THR A 81 32.57 57.94 -1.33
N LEU A 82 33.18 56.84 -0.86
CA LEU A 82 33.12 55.54 -1.55
C LEU A 82 31.79 54.81 -1.33
N ALA A 83 31.15 54.99 -0.17
CA ALA A 83 29.91 54.32 0.21
C ALA A 83 29.07 55.24 1.11
N PRO A 84 28.44 56.28 0.57
CA PRO A 84 27.78 57.32 1.36
C PRO A 84 26.41 56.93 1.91
N ILE A 85 25.89 55.74 1.57
CA ILE A 85 24.58 55.27 2.01
C ILE A 85 24.80 54.00 2.84
N HIS A 86 24.36 54.04 4.08
CA HIS A 86 24.47 52.92 5.01
C HIS A 86 23.07 52.49 5.42
N GLU A 87 22.86 51.19 5.57
CA GLU A 87 21.70 50.72 6.32
C GLU A 87 21.69 51.34 7.72
N SER A 88 20.50 51.72 8.22
CA SER A 88 20.35 52.31 9.56
C SER A 88 21.04 51.45 10.62
N ARG A 89 21.57 52.07 11.68
CA ARG A 89 22.20 51.35 12.81
C ARG A 89 21.28 50.34 13.49
N GLN A 90 19.97 50.53 13.41
CA GLN A 90 18.97 49.60 13.96
C GLN A 90 18.73 48.38 13.05
N GLY A 91 19.24 48.39 11.81
CA GLY A 91 18.97 47.39 10.78
C GLY A 91 17.54 47.49 10.22
N ASN A 92 17.34 47.05 8.98
CA ASN A 92 16.03 47.06 8.33
C ASN A 92 15.23 45.78 8.55
N GLY A 93 15.85 44.74 9.11
CA GLY A 93 15.21 43.43 9.29
C GLY A 93 13.90 43.53 10.09
N ALA A 94 13.92 44.18 11.26
CA ALA A 94 12.72 44.27 12.10
C ALA A 94 11.56 44.96 11.38
N SER A 95 11.83 46.06 10.66
CA SER A 95 10.83 46.78 9.86
C SER A 95 10.31 45.94 8.67
N LEU A 96 11.19 45.17 8.03
CA LEU A 96 10.80 44.25 6.97
C LEU A 96 9.89 43.15 7.49
N MET A 97 10.26 42.51 8.62
CA MET A 97 9.43 41.50 9.29
C MET A 97 8.07 42.06 9.69
N GLN A 98 8.03 43.26 10.29
CA GLN A 98 6.78 43.91 10.68
C GLN A 98 5.87 44.19 9.48
N GLY A 99 6.45 44.65 8.36
CA GLY A 99 5.73 44.82 7.10
C GLY A 99 5.17 43.50 6.56
N TYR A 100 5.96 42.43 6.59
CA TYR A 100 5.55 41.07 6.22
C TYR A 100 4.41 40.55 7.10
N ILE A 101 4.52 40.73 8.42
CA ILE A 101 3.45 40.41 9.36
C ILE A 101 2.20 41.19 8.97
N GLY A 102 2.29 42.50 8.72
CA GLY A 102 1.18 43.33 8.25
C GLY A 102 0.47 42.79 7.01
N ILE A 103 1.23 42.30 6.02
CA ILE A 103 0.70 41.69 4.80
C ILE A 103 -0.03 40.37 5.10
N CYS A 104 0.48 39.59 6.05
CA CYS A 104 -0.01 38.25 6.38
C CYS A 104 -1.00 38.19 7.56
N VAL A 105 -1.20 39.28 8.32
CA VAL A 105 -2.11 39.38 9.49
C VAL A 105 -3.52 38.85 9.22
N PRO A 106 -4.16 39.10 8.05
CA PRO A 106 -5.49 38.57 7.78
C PRO A 106 -5.60 37.04 7.85
N ILE A 107 -4.48 36.32 7.85
CA ILE A 107 -4.38 34.85 7.82
C ILE A 107 -3.90 34.29 9.17
N THR A 108 -3.17 35.07 9.96
CA THR A 108 -2.53 34.61 11.20
C THR A 108 -3.33 34.85 12.47
N SER A 109 -4.57 35.35 12.40
CA SER A 109 -5.50 35.48 13.54
C SER A 109 -4.82 35.89 14.87
N GLY A 110 -4.29 37.11 14.91
CA GLY A 110 -4.01 37.86 16.15
C GLY A 110 -2.82 37.43 17.03
N CYS A 111 -2.12 36.32 16.80
CA CYS A 111 -0.97 35.95 17.63
C CYS A 111 0.32 36.61 17.12
N THR A 112 0.95 37.43 17.95
CA THR A 112 2.18 38.20 17.63
C THR A 112 3.41 37.80 18.44
N GLU A 113 3.32 36.87 19.38
CA GLU A 113 4.47 36.48 20.22
C GLU A 113 4.87 35.01 20.07
N LEU A 114 6.18 34.79 20.19
CA LEU A 114 6.87 33.59 19.68
C LEU A 114 7.63 32.77 20.72
N ALA A 115 7.67 33.21 21.97
CA ALA A 115 8.37 32.49 23.03
C ALA A 115 7.81 31.06 23.23
N ASP A 116 6.57 30.80 22.81
CA ASP A 116 5.88 29.53 23.05
C ASP A 116 6.15 28.45 21.98
N ILE A 117 6.59 28.76 20.76
CA ILE A 117 6.51 27.81 19.62
C ILE A 117 7.69 26.82 19.55
N VAL A 118 8.87 27.17 20.05
CA VAL A 118 10.04 26.26 20.04
C VAL A 118 9.94 25.23 21.17
N ASP A 119 9.27 25.59 22.28
CA ASP A 119 9.11 24.74 23.48
C ASP A 119 7.74 24.02 23.55
N THR A 120 6.72 24.44 22.79
CA THR A 120 5.45 23.68 22.69
C THR A 120 5.52 22.58 21.63
N ALA A 121 5.15 21.36 22.04
CA ALA A 121 5.27 20.16 21.22
C ALA A 121 4.29 20.08 20.03
N GLU A 122 3.30 20.98 19.98
CA GLU A 122 2.19 20.93 19.02
C GLU A 122 1.43 22.27 18.96
N VAL A 123 1.36 22.89 17.77
CA VAL A 123 0.52 24.08 17.56
C VAL A 123 -0.73 23.67 16.78
N ALA A 124 -1.89 23.62 17.44
CA ALA A 124 -3.18 23.31 16.84
C ALA A 124 -3.94 24.58 16.41
N HIS A 125 -4.61 24.54 15.26
CA HIS A 125 -5.34 25.68 14.71
C HIS A 125 -6.79 25.36 14.31
N SER A 126 -7.55 26.43 14.04
CA SER A 126 -8.91 26.36 13.50
C SER A 126 -8.96 25.49 12.24
N ALA A 127 -9.90 24.56 12.21
CA ALA A 127 -10.03 23.63 11.09
C ALA A 127 -10.45 24.33 9.80
N LEU A 128 -9.90 23.89 8.67
CA LEU A 128 -10.30 24.31 7.34
C LEU A 128 -11.44 23.42 6.83
N THR A 129 -12.59 24.02 6.52
CA THR A 129 -13.69 23.31 5.86
C THR A 129 -13.57 23.40 4.34
N ILE A 130 -13.51 22.26 3.67
CA ILE A 130 -13.38 22.18 2.22
C ILE A 130 -14.72 22.51 1.57
N THR A 131 -14.79 23.60 0.81
CA THR A 131 -15.99 23.97 0.04
C THR A 131 -15.87 23.57 -1.43
N LYS A 132 -17.03 23.37 -2.08
CA LYS A 132 -17.10 23.02 -3.50
C LYS A 132 -16.47 24.09 -4.40
N ASP A 133 -16.74 25.36 -4.09
CA ASP A 133 -16.24 26.49 -4.88
C ASP A 133 -14.75 26.68 -4.72
N HIS A 134 -14.23 26.52 -3.49
CA HIS A 134 -12.79 26.56 -3.24
C HIS A 134 -12.09 25.41 -3.97
N SER A 135 -12.63 24.18 -3.90
CA SER A 135 -12.07 23.03 -4.61
C SER A 135 -12.01 23.25 -6.13
N ARG A 136 -13.10 23.74 -6.72
CA ARG A 136 -13.15 24.05 -8.16
C ARG A 136 -12.18 25.16 -8.56
N ALA A 137 -12.09 26.22 -7.77
CA ALA A 137 -11.18 27.33 -8.03
C ALA A 137 -9.71 26.89 -7.97
N LEU A 138 -9.35 26.08 -6.97
CA LEU A 138 -8.01 25.51 -6.84
C LEU A 138 -7.68 24.61 -8.05
N CYS A 139 -8.58 23.69 -8.41
CA CYS A 139 -8.40 22.80 -9.57
C CYS A 139 -8.15 23.57 -10.86
N ARG A 140 -8.93 24.64 -11.12
CA ARG A 140 -8.71 25.52 -12.28
C ARG A 140 -7.33 26.19 -12.25
N THR A 141 -6.92 26.66 -11.08
CA THR A 141 -5.66 27.39 -10.89
C THR A 141 -4.44 26.51 -11.16
N VAL A 142 -4.44 25.24 -10.72
CA VAL A 142 -3.32 24.31 -10.91
C VAL A 142 -3.45 23.47 -12.19
N GLY A 143 -4.57 23.63 -12.91
CA GLY A 143 -4.88 22.89 -14.13
C GLY A 143 -5.27 21.43 -13.91
N ASN A 144 -5.74 21.05 -12.72
CA ASN A 144 -6.25 19.70 -12.46
C ASN A 144 -7.68 19.57 -13.00
N ARG A 145 -7.87 18.65 -13.95
CA ARG A 145 -9.14 18.41 -14.66
C ARG A 145 -9.81 17.10 -14.27
N SER A 146 -9.43 16.52 -13.13
CA SER A 146 -10.01 15.27 -12.65
C SER A 146 -11.52 15.38 -12.49
N TRP A 147 -12.26 14.45 -13.10
CA TRP A 147 -13.71 14.41 -13.05
C TRP A 147 -14.24 14.13 -11.62
N GLN A 148 -13.42 13.50 -10.78
CA GLN A 148 -13.70 13.16 -9.38
C GLN A 148 -13.91 14.41 -8.50
N TYR A 149 -13.33 15.55 -8.87
CA TYR A 149 -13.49 16.83 -8.16
C TYR A 149 -14.68 17.66 -8.66
N VAL A 150 -15.36 17.19 -9.71
CA VAL A 150 -16.49 17.89 -10.32
C VAL A 150 -17.80 17.14 -10.08
N HIS A 151 -17.78 15.81 -10.24
CA HIS A 151 -18.93 14.93 -10.14
C HIS A 151 -18.85 14.05 -8.90
N ALA A 152 -19.98 13.86 -8.21
CA ALA A 152 -20.08 12.91 -7.12
C ALA A 152 -20.42 11.52 -7.68
N ARG A 153 -19.54 10.54 -7.50
CA ARG A 153 -19.87 9.12 -7.68
C ARG A 153 -20.18 8.55 -6.30
N GLY A 154 -21.45 8.25 -6.02
CA GLY A 154 -21.87 7.76 -4.69
C GLY A 154 -22.12 8.85 -3.63
N GLY A 155 -22.42 10.09 -4.05
CA GLY A 155 -23.04 11.11 -3.18
C GLY A 155 -22.12 12.20 -2.61
N ARG A 156 -20.79 12.03 -2.60
CA ARG A 156 -19.84 13.09 -2.18
C ARG A 156 -18.81 13.38 -3.27
N VAL A 157 -18.53 14.66 -3.50
CA VAL A 157 -17.49 15.12 -4.43
C VAL A 157 -16.13 15.01 -3.73
N GLN A 158 -15.13 14.41 -4.37
CA GLN A 158 -13.78 14.35 -3.80
C GLN A 158 -13.12 15.73 -3.81
N ALA A 159 -12.11 15.89 -2.98
CA ALA A 159 -11.29 17.09 -2.91
C ALA A 159 -9.80 16.77 -3.17
N PRO A 160 -9.06 17.68 -3.82
CA PRO A 160 -7.63 17.53 -4.03
C PRO A 160 -6.83 17.40 -2.73
N MET A 161 -5.75 16.62 -2.76
CA MET A 161 -4.85 16.44 -1.62
C MET A 161 -4.20 17.76 -1.16
N GLU A 162 -4.10 18.76 -2.04
CA GLU A 162 -3.59 20.10 -1.75
C GLU A 162 -4.30 20.79 -0.58
N PHE A 163 -5.55 20.42 -0.28
CA PHE A 163 -6.26 20.95 0.89
C PHE A 163 -5.59 20.62 2.22
N LEU A 164 -4.75 19.57 2.28
CA LEU A 164 -3.93 19.28 3.46
C LEU A 164 -2.88 20.37 3.70
N HIS A 165 -2.23 20.87 2.63
CA HIS A 165 -1.29 21.98 2.72
C HIS A 165 -2.00 23.27 3.10
N ILE A 166 -3.17 23.54 2.50
CA ILE A 166 -3.96 24.75 2.80
C ILE A 166 -4.39 24.75 4.26
N ALA A 167 -4.83 23.60 4.80
CA ALA A 167 -5.22 23.47 6.20
C ALA A 167 -4.06 23.72 7.17
N ALA A 168 -2.83 23.35 6.78
CA ALA A 168 -1.64 23.57 7.59
C ALA A 168 -0.98 24.95 7.38
N PHE A 169 -1.36 25.68 6.34
CA PHE A 169 -0.58 26.83 5.87
C PHE A 169 -0.50 27.95 6.89
N SER A 170 -1.61 28.30 7.56
CA SER A 170 -1.61 29.36 8.59
C SER A 170 -0.62 29.07 9.73
N SER A 171 -0.47 27.80 10.11
CA SER A 171 0.47 27.34 11.14
C SER A 171 1.91 27.45 10.67
N VAL A 172 2.19 26.99 9.44
CA VAL A 172 3.52 27.11 8.83
C VAL A 172 3.91 28.58 8.65
N LEU A 173 2.98 29.43 8.22
CA LEU A 173 3.22 30.86 8.03
C LEU A 173 3.57 31.56 9.34
N ARG A 174 2.94 31.21 10.47
CA ARG A 174 3.31 31.73 11.80
C ARG A 174 4.75 31.38 12.16
N ILE A 175 5.21 30.17 11.83
CA ILE A 175 6.60 29.75 12.04
C ILE A 175 7.55 30.49 11.08
N LEU A 176 7.14 30.76 9.84
CA LEU A 176 7.94 31.52 8.88
C LEU A 176 8.13 32.98 9.28
N LEU A 177 7.09 33.62 9.83
CA LEU A 177 7.11 35.00 10.30
C LEU A 177 7.77 35.16 11.67
N SER A 178 8.44 34.11 12.12
CA SER A 178 9.03 34.03 13.42
C SER A 178 10.50 34.42 13.44
N PRO A 179 11.06 34.82 14.59
CA PRO A 179 12.51 34.98 14.73
C PRO A 179 13.35 33.74 14.41
N VAL A 180 12.74 32.56 14.14
CA VAL A 180 13.48 31.32 13.83
C VAL A 180 14.45 31.52 12.65
N PHE A 181 14.08 32.26 11.61
CA PHE A 181 14.97 32.55 10.47
C PHE A 181 15.61 33.94 10.53
N GLY A 182 15.55 34.59 11.69
CA GLY A 182 15.95 35.98 11.84
C GLY A 182 14.97 36.96 11.20
N PRO A 183 15.37 38.22 11.05
CA PRO A 183 14.43 39.30 10.77
C PRO A 183 14.13 39.50 9.28
N ASN A 184 14.71 38.70 8.37
CA ASN A 184 14.46 38.81 6.93
C ASN A 184 13.71 37.57 6.38
N PRO A 185 12.36 37.62 6.27
CA PRO A 185 11.56 36.50 5.78
C PRO A 185 11.71 36.24 4.27
N THR A 186 12.26 37.18 3.49
CA THR A 186 12.48 37.01 2.03
C THR A 186 13.58 35.99 1.71
N ASN A 187 14.36 35.59 2.71
CA ASN A 187 15.50 34.67 2.55
C ASN A 187 15.15 33.20 2.79
N VAL A 188 13.88 32.89 3.08
CA VAL A 188 13.43 31.52 3.33
C VAL A 188 13.09 30.83 2.01
N ILE A 189 13.60 29.60 1.85
CA ILE A 189 13.41 28.74 0.70
C ILE A 189 12.64 27.50 1.13
N HIS A 190 11.62 27.13 0.37
CA HIS A 190 10.96 25.83 0.51
C HIS A 190 11.76 24.80 -0.28
N LEU A 191 12.37 23.82 0.41
CA LEU A 191 13.24 22.82 -0.23
C LEU A 191 12.49 21.55 -0.60
N TYR A 192 11.67 21.08 0.33
CA TYR A 192 11.15 19.72 0.31
C TYR A 192 9.75 19.67 0.93
N ASN A 193 8.89 18.86 0.33
CA ASN A 193 7.58 18.55 0.88
C ASN A 193 7.21 17.10 0.57
N LYS A 194 6.73 16.36 1.58
CA LYS A 194 6.18 15.02 1.42
C LYS A 194 4.87 14.91 2.15
N THR A 195 3.80 14.57 1.43
CA THR A 195 2.49 14.26 1.98
C THR A 195 2.27 12.76 1.96
N MET A 196 1.77 12.19 3.06
CA MET A 196 1.46 10.77 3.21
C MET A 196 0.05 10.63 3.78
N LEU A 197 -0.80 9.84 3.13
CA LEU A 197 -2.11 9.46 3.67
C LEU A 197 -1.97 8.22 4.55
N ASN A 198 -2.64 8.22 5.70
CA ASN A 198 -2.68 7.06 6.59
C ASN A 198 -3.42 5.90 5.93
N ASP A 199 -3.05 4.66 6.25
CA ASP A 199 -3.70 3.46 5.72
C ASP A 199 -5.21 3.49 6.03
N GLY A 200 -6.05 3.02 5.10
CA GLY A 200 -7.51 3.05 5.21
C GLY A 200 -8.20 4.38 4.83
N VAL A 201 -7.47 5.48 4.67
CA VAL A 201 -8.05 6.76 4.24
C VAL A 201 -8.35 6.76 2.75
N VAL A 202 -9.61 6.81 2.34
CA VAL A 202 -10.04 6.76 0.92
C VAL A 202 -9.94 8.12 0.18
N GLY A 203 -9.35 9.13 0.82
CA GLY A 203 -9.18 10.48 0.28
C GLY A 203 -10.03 11.55 0.99
N LEU A 204 -10.00 12.75 0.44
CA LEU A 204 -10.69 13.93 0.96
C LEU A 204 -11.99 14.19 0.19
N HIS A 205 -12.96 14.80 0.86
CA HIS A 205 -14.23 15.16 0.26
C HIS A 205 -14.60 16.61 0.56
N VAL A 206 -15.39 17.19 -0.34
CA VAL A 206 -16.09 18.44 -0.04
C VAL A 206 -16.94 18.26 1.22
N GLY A 207 -16.88 19.25 2.11
CA GLY A 207 -17.50 19.25 3.43
C GLY A 207 -16.61 18.69 4.55
N ASP A 208 -15.47 18.06 4.23
CA ASP A 208 -14.52 17.65 5.26
C ASP A 208 -13.94 18.89 5.97
N SER A 209 -13.81 18.80 7.29
CA SER A 209 -13.16 19.80 8.13
C SER A 209 -11.84 19.23 8.63
N ILE A 210 -10.73 19.88 8.24
CA ILE A 210 -9.37 19.39 8.47
C ILE A 210 -8.66 20.29 9.48
N ALA A 211 -8.26 19.73 10.61
CA ALA A 211 -7.39 20.39 11.56
C ALA A 211 -5.93 19.99 11.30
N ALA A 212 -5.01 20.93 11.49
CA ALA A 212 -3.59 20.69 11.36
C ALA A 212 -2.90 20.94 12.70
N ALA A 213 -1.97 20.06 13.05
CA ALA A 213 -1.10 20.19 14.20
C ALA A 213 0.35 20.13 13.73
N VAL A 214 1.12 21.18 14.01
CA VAL A 214 2.50 21.30 13.53
C VAL A 214 3.48 21.05 14.67
N ARG A 215 4.48 20.22 14.39
CA ARG A 215 5.62 19.93 15.27
C ARG A 215 6.93 20.24 14.57
N ILE A 216 7.85 20.89 15.29
CA ILE A 216 9.22 21.11 14.82
C ILE A 216 10.05 19.84 15.09
N CYS A 217 10.50 19.18 14.03
CA CYS A 217 11.29 17.95 14.08
C CYS A 217 12.78 18.19 13.84
N GLY A 218 13.19 19.29 13.23
CA GLY A 218 14.59 19.56 12.99
C GLY A 218 14.87 21.05 12.93
N LEU A 219 15.97 21.47 13.55
CA LEU A 219 16.51 22.80 13.43
C LEU A 219 18.03 22.69 13.40
N ASP A 220 18.60 22.70 12.19
CA ASP A 220 19.99 22.36 11.96
C ASP A 220 20.73 23.50 11.24
N ASN A 221 22.02 23.65 11.54
CA ASN A 221 22.93 24.40 10.69
C ASN A 221 23.36 23.51 9.51
N VAL A 222 23.19 24.01 8.29
CA VAL A 222 23.63 23.37 7.05
C VAL A 222 24.54 24.33 6.28
N ALA A 223 25.31 23.82 5.31
CA ALA A 223 26.30 24.63 4.58
C ALA A 223 25.76 25.95 3.98
N LEU A 224 24.48 25.98 3.60
CA LEU A 224 23.83 27.13 2.96
C LEU A 224 23.02 28.01 3.92
N GLY A 225 22.94 27.66 5.22
CA GLY A 225 22.19 28.42 6.21
C GLY A 225 21.53 27.53 7.27
N LYS A 226 20.31 27.91 7.67
CA LYS A 226 19.55 27.21 8.71
C LYS A 226 18.42 26.41 8.11
N GLN A 227 18.40 25.10 8.32
CA GLN A 227 17.31 24.24 7.89
C GLN A 227 16.35 23.99 9.05
N LEU A 228 15.05 24.10 8.76
CA LEU A 228 13.95 23.75 9.65
C LEU A 228 13.19 22.59 9.02
N THR A 229 12.99 21.51 9.77
CA THR A 229 12.17 20.36 9.39
C THR A 229 10.92 20.33 10.24
N LEU A 230 9.76 20.27 9.60
CA LEU A 230 8.44 20.23 10.23
C LEU A 230 7.76 18.89 9.94
N MET A 231 7.06 18.38 10.93
CA MET A 231 6.08 17.30 10.77
C MET A 231 4.70 17.85 11.13
N ILE A 232 3.75 17.65 10.24
CA ILE A 232 2.40 18.18 10.35
C ILE A 232 1.45 17.00 10.36
N THR A 233 0.67 16.85 11.42
CA THR A 233 -0.38 15.83 11.51
C THR A 233 -1.71 16.46 11.17
N LEU A 234 -2.45 15.82 10.25
CA LEU A 234 -3.73 16.31 9.77
C LEU A 234 -4.84 15.40 10.27
N CYS A 235 -5.84 15.99 10.91
CA CYS A 235 -6.95 15.28 11.53
C CYS A 235 -8.28 15.66 10.89
N ARG A 236 -9.14 14.65 10.66
CA ARG A 236 -10.54 14.82 10.26
C ARG A 236 -11.42 14.18 11.32
N ALA A 237 -12.31 14.96 11.94
CA ALA A 237 -13.16 14.49 13.05
C ALA A 237 -12.37 13.82 14.19
N GLY A 238 -11.21 14.38 14.56
CA GLY A 238 -10.34 13.87 15.61
C GLY A 238 -9.44 12.69 15.21
N GLN A 239 -9.63 12.10 14.04
CA GLN A 239 -8.79 10.99 13.55
C GLN A 239 -7.68 11.50 12.64
N ALA A 240 -6.44 11.06 12.88
CA ALA A 240 -5.30 11.36 12.01
C ALA A 240 -5.49 10.69 10.63
N ILE A 241 -5.51 11.50 9.57
CA ILE A 241 -5.75 11.04 8.20
C ILE A 241 -4.53 11.19 7.28
N ALA A 242 -3.61 12.09 7.61
CA ALA A 242 -2.43 12.33 6.80
C ALA A 242 -1.33 12.99 7.62
N THR A 243 -0.11 12.92 7.08
CA THR A 243 1.06 13.58 7.61
C THR A 243 1.79 14.34 6.50
N ILE A 244 2.26 15.54 6.78
CA ILE A 244 3.15 16.30 5.88
C ILE A 244 4.50 16.50 6.55
N GLU A 245 5.55 16.05 5.89
CA GLU A 245 6.93 16.39 6.22
C GLU A 245 7.37 17.54 5.31
N MET A 246 7.95 18.60 5.89
CA MET A 246 8.36 19.80 5.16
C MET A 246 9.74 20.25 5.60
N ALA A 247 10.60 20.66 4.66
CA ALA A 247 11.87 21.29 4.97
C ALA A 247 11.98 22.68 4.35
N LEU A 248 12.41 23.63 5.19
CA LEU A 248 12.58 25.04 4.88
C LEU A 248 14.02 25.47 5.17
N LEU A 249 14.60 26.34 4.36
CA LEU A 249 15.96 26.84 4.51
C LEU A 249 15.98 28.36 4.59
N GLY A 250 16.43 28.91 5.73
CA GLY A 250 16.75 30.33 5.86
C GLY A 250 18.18 30.59 5.41
N ARG A 251 18.36 31.35 4.32
CA ARG A 251 19.68 31.82 3.89
C ARG A 251 20.22 32.82 4.92
N SER A 252 21.46 32.63 5.35
CA SER A 252 22.29 33.57 6.14
C SER A 252 21.97 33.80 7.64
N HIS A 253 21.51 32.79 8.38
CA HIS A 253 21.40 32.88 9.85
C HIS A 253 21.93 31.61 10.51
N HIS A 254 23.04 31.68 11.24
CA HIS A 254 23.52 30.55 12.06
C HIS A 254 22.62 30.41 13.28
N VAL A 255 22.15 29.19 13.54
CA VAL A 255 21.56 28.83 14.82
C VAL A 255 22.68 28.70 15.84
N ASP A 256 22.49 29.27 17.02
CA ASP A 256 23.25 28.85 18.19
C ASP A 256 23.16 27.32 18.31
N VAL A 257 24.31 26.65 18.38
CA VAL A 257 24.36 25.18 18.36
C VAL A 257 23.54 24.58 19.50
N HIS A 258 23.42 25.28 20.63
CA HIS A 258 22.62 24.85 21.79
C HIS A 258 21.11 24.91 21.54
N LYS A 259 20.67 25.62 20.50
CA LYS A 259 19.27 25.69 20.05
C LYS A 259 18.99 24.75 18.88
N THR A 260 19.98 24.01 18.40
CA THR A 260 19.76 23.00 17.36
C THR A 260 19.16 21.75 17.99
N ILE A 261 18.11 21.25 17.35
CA ILE A 261 17.31 20.13 17.84
C ILE A 261 17.05 19.23 16.65
N ARG A 262 17.13 17.92 16.87
CA ARG A 262 16.61 16.93 15.93
C ARG A 262 15.70 15.99 16.68
N ARG A 263 14.56 15.66 16.09
CA ARG A 263 13.60 14.71 16.61
C ARG A 263 13.21 13.75 15.50
N HIS A 264 13.32 12.46 15.76
CA HIS A 264 12.60 11.48 14.95
C HIS A 264 11.38 11.07 15.75
N SER A 265 10.21 11.09 15.12
CA SER A 265 9.00 10.60 15.76
C SER A 265 8.32 9.58 14.87
N GLY A 266 7.98 8.43 15.46
CA GLY A 266 7.43 7.29 14.72
C GLY A 266 8.36 6.73 13.65
N LEU A 267 9.68 6.78 13.85
CA LEU A 267 10.63 6.18 12.92
C LEU A 267 10.57 4.66 13.05
N THR A 268 10.05 4.01 12.02
CA THR A 268 9.93 2.56 11.98
C THR A 268 11.11 1.93 11.24
N ILE A 269 11.87 1.05 11.90
CA ILE A 269 12.94 0.25 11.29
C ILE A 269 12.69 -1.22 11.58
N THR A 270 12.54 -2.03 10.53
CA THR A 270 12.41 -3.49 10.66
C THR A 270 13.77 -4.15 10.45
N ILE A 271 14.16 -5.03 11.37
CA ILE A 271 15.33 -5.92 11.23
C ILE A 271 14.86 -7.38 11.16
N ALA A 272 15.62 -8.24 10.52
CA ALA A 272 15.41 -9.68 10.56
C ALA A 272 16.61 -10.33 11.23
N LEU A 273 16.34 -11.14 12.24
CA LEU A 273 17.37 -11.86 12.99
C LEU A 273 17.44 -13.27 12.44
N ALA A 274 18.37 -13.53 11.52
CA ALA A 274 18.40 -14.79 10.78
C ALA A 274 18.97 -15.95 11.62
N THR A 275 19.77 -15.64 12.64
CA THR A 275 20.50 -16.63 13.44
C THR A 275 20.36 -16.37 14.94
N ALA A 276 20.63 -17.40 15.75
CA ALA A 276 20.71 -17.23 17.21
C ALA A 276 21.82 -16.24 17.63
N ALA A 277 22.87 -16.11 16.83
CA ALA A 277 23.93 -15.13 17.06
C ALA A 277 23.42 -13.69 16.87
N ASP A 278 22.58 -13.43 15.86
CA ASP A 278 21.98 -12.11 15.64
C ASP A 278 21.10 -11.70 16.82
N ILE A 279 20.34 -12.66 17.37
CA ILE A 279 19.49 -12.47 18.55
C ILE A 279 20.36 -12.12 19.77
N ALA A 280 21.40 -12.92 20.05
CA ALA A 280 22.30 -12.65 21.17
C ALA A 280 23.00 -11.27 21.04
N VAL A 281 23.33 -10.83 19.83
CA VAL A 281 23.91 -9.50 19.59
C VAL A 281 22.93 -8.38 19.91
N LEU A 282 21.63 -8.55 19.60
CA LEU A 282 20.58 -7.60 19.95
C LEU A 282 20.32 -7.59 21.46
N GLU A 283 20.18 -8.76 22.07
CA GLU A 283 19.92 -8.90 23.51
C GLU A 283 21.09 -8.41 24.37
N ALA A 284 22.32 -8.43 23.84
CA ALA A 284 23.48 -7.84 24.51
C ALA A 284 23.49 -6.29 24.49
N LYS A 285 22.53 -5.63 23.84
CA LYS A 285 22.45 -4.16 23.82
C LYS A 285 21.76 -3.66 25.09
N GLU A 286 22.44 -2.81 25.84
CA GLU A 286 21.90 -2.19 27.07
C GLU A 286 20.58 -1.44 26.85
N TRP A 287 20.36 -0.91 25.65
CA TRP A 287 19.14 -0.20 25.28
C TRP A 287 17.98 -1.10 24.85
N PHE A 288 18.22 -2.41 24.67
CA PHE A 288 17.21 -3.37 24.26
C PHE A 288 16.69 -4.13 25.49
N LEU A 289 15.44 -3.88 25.86
CA LEU A 289 14.83 -4.45 27.04
C LEU A 289 13.48 -5.09 26.67
N TYR A 290 13.23 -6.28 27.21
CA TYR A 290 11.91 -6.90 27.15
C TYR A 290 10.97 -6.18 28.10
N ARG A 291 9.68 -6.08 27.72
CA ARG A 291 8.64 -5.75 28.69
C ARG A 291 8.53 -6.89 29.70
N GLU A 292 8.23 -6.56 30.95
CA GLU A 292 8.09 -7.53 32.04
C GLU A 292 7.00 -8.59 31.78
N ASP A 293 6.02 -8.29 30.92
CA ASP A 293 4.91 -9.17 30.52
C ASP A 293 5.12 -9.85 29.15
N ALA A 294 6.30 -9.71 28.54
CA ALA A 294 6.58 -10.33 27.26
C ALA A 294 6.69 -11.87 27.40
N SER A 295 5.72 -12.59 26.83
CA SER A 295 5.68 -14.06 26.84
C SER A 295 6.31 -14.71 25.61
N VAL A 296 6.75 -13.92 24.62
CA VAL A 296 7.24 -14.41 23.33
C VAL A 296 8.77 -14.24 23.26
N ALA A 297 9.47 -15.38 23.21
CA ALA A 297 10.91 -15.39 22.94
C ALA A 297 11.18 -15.08 21.46
N ILE A 298 12.20 -14.26 21.19
CA ILE A 298 12.65 -13.97 19.83
C ILE A 298 13.25 -15.26 19.24
N THR A 299 12.83 -15.63 18.03
CA THR A 299 13.32 -16.83 17.33
C THR A 299 13.99 -16.48 16.01
N PRO A 300 14.96 -17.28 15.53
CA PRO A 300 15.60 -17.05 14.23
C PRO A 300 14.57 -17.02 13.10
N GLY A 301 14.66 -16.00 12.23
CA GLY A 301 13.72 -15.73 11.15
C GLY A 301 12.60 -14.75 11.52
N MET A 302 12.45 -14.38 12.80
CA MET A 302 11.47 -13.38 13.23
C MET A 302 11.91 -11.98 12.77
N GLY A 303 10.99 -11.24 12.13
CA GLY A 303 11.16 -9.83 11.85
C GLY A 303 10.76 -9.01 13.08
N ILE A 304 11.62 -8.09 13.52
CA ILE A 304 11.32 -7.17 14.63
C ILE A 304 11.21 -5.77 14.07
N GLU A 305 10.07 -5.15 14.26
CA GLU A 305 9.81 -3.76 13.90
C GLU A 305 10.05 -2.85 15.11
N PHE A 306 10.99 -1.92 14.98
CA PHE A 306 11.31 -0.91 15.98
C PHE A 306 10.59 0.38 15.62
N CYS A 307 9.64 0.81 16.44
CA CYS A 307 9.02 2.14 16.34
C CYS A 307 9.70 3.08 17.33
N LEU A 308 10.45 4.05 16.82
CA LEU A 308 11.37 4.87 17.61
C LEU A 308 10.92 6.33 17.64
N ASP A 309 10.88 6.89 18.85
CA ASP A 309 10.89 8.31 19.08
C ASP A 309 12.25 8.68 19.69
N SER A 310 12.91 9.69 19.14
CA SER A 310 14.21 10.19 19.61
C SER A 310 14.24 11.72 19.59
N GLU A 311 14.93 12.31 20.56
CA GLU A 311 15.24 13.75 20.62
C GLU A 311 16.74 13.92 20.85
N TYR A 312 17.36 14.76 20.03
CA TYR A 312 18.77 15.13 20.10
C TYR A 312 18.88 16.64 20.31
N ARG A 313 19.72 17.03 21.27
CA ARG A 313 20.15 18.42 21.49
C ARG A 313 21.65 18.50 21.31
N PHE A 314 22.12 19.41 20.47
CA PHE A 314 23.53 19.48 20.15
C PHE A 314 24.29 20.39 21.12
N VAL A 315 25.50 19.95 21.47
CA VAL A 315 26.43 20.72 22.31
C VAL A 315 27.49 21.40 21.46
N LYS A 316 27.84 20.81 20.31
CA LYS A 316 28.70 21.35 19.24
C LYS A 316 28.21 20.85 17.89
N GLU A 317 28.69 21.46 16.81
CA GLU A 317 28.25 21.10 15.45
C GLU A 317 28.53 19.61 15.18
N GLY A 318 27.47 18.85 14.89
CA GLY A 318 27.57 17.40 14.69
C GLY A 318 27.76 16.54 15.94
N VAL A 319 27.71 17.12 17.15
CA VAL A 319 27.89 16.39 18.43
C VAL A 319 26.71 16.60 19.37
N TRP A 320 26.04 15.51 19.78
CA TRP A 320 24.94 15.52 20.74
C TRP A 320 25.40 14.90 22.06
N GLY A 321 25.34 15.69 23.14
CA GLY A 321 25.99 15.31 24.40
C GLY A 321 27.48 15.03 24.18
N THR A 322 27.86 13.75 24.27
CA THR A 322 29.22 13.23 24.03
C THR A 322 29.35 12.37 22.77
N ALA A 323 28.26 12.13 22.02
CA ALA A 323 28.23 11.19 20.89
C ALA A 323 28.16 11.89 19.53
N LEU A 324 28.81 11.29 18.53
CA LEU A 324 28.81 11.71 17.12
C LEU A 324 27.71 11.03 16.28
N LYS A 325 27.14 9.93 16.79
CA LYS A 325 26.12 9.08 16.14
C LYS A 325 25.19 8.44 17.17
N ASP A 326 23.98 8.09 16.73
CA ASP A 326 22.98 7.45 17.58
C ASP A 326 23.24 5.94 17.47
N PRO A 327 23.65 5.29 18.56
CA PRO A 327 24.05 3.89 18.53
C PRO A 327 22.86 2.95 18.24
N VAL A 328 21.64 3.34 18.62
CA VAL A 328 20.41 2.57 18.35
C VAL A 328 20.08 2.67 16.87
N ILE A 329 19.98 3.87 16.32
CA ILE A 329 19.67 4.08 14.90
C ILE A 329 20.77 3.51 14.00
N GLU A 330 22.04 3.66 14.35
CA GLU A 330 23.15 3.09 13.58
C GLU A 330 23.11 1.57 13.59
N PHE A 331 22.86 0.95 14.75
CA PHE A 331 22.69 -0.49 14.86
C PHE A 331 21.51 -0.98 14.01
N LEU A 332 20.34 -0.39 14.18
CA LEU A 332 19.14 -0.80 13.46
C LEU A 332 19.26 -0.56 11.96
N THR A 333 19.85 0.57 11.54
CA THR A 333 20.10 0.87 10.12
C THR A 333 21.06 -0.13 9.49
N LYS A 334 22.09 -0.56 10.22
CA LYS A 334 23.05 -1.57 9.75
C LYS A 334 22.39 -2.94 9.56
N HIS A 335 21.42 -3.30 10.40
CA HIS A 335 20.73 -4.59 10.36
C HIS A 335 19.35 -4.51 9.72
N ARG A 336 18.99 -3.37 9.11
CA ARG A 336 17.67 -3.14 8.53
C ARG A 336 17.41 -4.07 7.37
N VAL A 337 16.19 -4.53 7.27
CA VAL A 337 15.69 -5.27 6.11
C VAL A 337 15.17 -4.25 5.11
N VAL A 338 15.94 -3.94 4.06
CA VAL A 338 15.51 -3.04 2.96
C VAL A 338 14.55 -3.77 2.00
N ARG A 339 13.79 -4.76 2.45
CA ARG A 339 12.90 -5.55 1.56
C ARG A 339 11.60 -4.84 1.22
N GLU A 340 11.30 -3.72 1.87
CA GLU A 340 10.02 -3.04 1.67
C GLU A 340 9.92 -2.27 0.36
N MET A 341 11.05 -1.79 -0.15
CA MET A 341 11.15 -0.99 -1.37
C MET A 341 12.03 -1.75 -2.38
N GLN A 342 11.45 -2.12 -3.51
CA GLN A 342 12.11 -2.92 -4.54
C GLN A 342 12.15 -2.12 -5.83
N LEU A 343 13.34 -1.66 -6.22
CA LEU A 343 13.54 -1.03 -7.52
C LEU A 343 13.68 -2.12 -8.60
N PHE A 344 13.25 -1.82 -9.83
CA PHE A 344 13.39 -2.79 -10.91
C PHE A 344 14.86 -2.97 -11.31
N ALA A 345 15.27 -4.22 -11.51
CA ALA A 345 16.64 -4.56 -11.89
C ALA A 345 16.99 -4.08 -13.31
N ASP A 346 15.99 -4.00 -14.20
CA ASP A 346 16.10 -3.47 -15.56
C ASP A 346 15.91 -1.94 -15.65
N GLY A 347 15.75 -1.26 -14.50
CA GLY A 347 15.79 0.19 -14.38
C GLY A 347 14.43 0.84 -14.16
N SER A 348 14.01 1.73 -15.06
CA SER A 348 12.82 2.56 -14.91
C SER A 348 11.95 2.50 -16.16
N HIS A 349 10.65 2.24 -15.98
CA HIS A 349 9.70 2.15 -17.09
C HIS A 349 8.95 3.47 -17.26
N PRO A 350 9.00 4.12 -18.45
CA PRO A 350 8.21 5.32 -18.70
C PRO A 350 6.72 5.03 -18.56
N LEU A 351 5.98 5.91 -17.89
CA LEU A 351 4.53 5.76 -17.72
C LEU A 351 3.71 6.30 -18.91
N THR A 352 4.37 6.72 -19.99
CA THR A 352 3.73 7.28 -21.18
C THR A 352 3.86 6.31 -22.37
N ALA A 353 2.76 6.12 -23.09
CA ALA A 353 2.63 5.12 -24.17
C ALA A 353 3.61 5.29 -25.35
N ALA A 354 4.27 6.44 -25.47
CA ALA A 354 5.22 6.75 -26.55
C ALA A 354 6.70 6.58 -26.15
N GLY A 355 7.03 6.16 -24.93
CA GLY A 355 8.40 6.06 -24.44
C GLY A 355 9.06 7.44 -24.26
N ASN A 356 9.35 7.82 -23.03
CA ASN A 356 10.01 9.10 -22.68
C ASN A 356 9.37 10.38 -23.25
N ALA A 357 8.05 10.40 -23.51
CA ALA A 357 7.38 11.64 -23.88
C ALA A 357 7.33 12.58 -22.67
N LYS A 358 8.02 13.71 -22.76
CA LYS A 358 7.87 14.86 -21.86
C LYS A 358 6.41 15.32 -21.85
N LEU A 359 5.77 15.24 -20.69
CA LEU A 359 4.38 15.64 -20.51
C LEU A 359 4.31 17.13 -20.23
N ALA A 360 3.64 17.89 -21.10
CA ALA A 360 3.41 19.30 -20.84
C ALA A 360 2.53 19.48 -19.59
N LEU A 361 2.95 20.35 -18.67
CA LEU A 361 2.10 20.77 -17.55
C LEU A 361 1.02 21.74 -18.03
N ALA A 362 0.09 22.06 -17.13
CA ALA A 362 -0.76 23.22 -17.30
C ALA A 362 0.11 24.48 -17.48
N ALA A 363 -0.36 25.42 -18.32
CA ALA A 363 0.36 26.66 -18.57
C ALA A 363 0.58 27.42 -17.25
N VAL A 364 1.84 27.77 -16.95
CA VAL A 364 2.16 28.57 -15.78
C VAL A 364 1.44 29.92 -15.91
N PRO A 365 0.63 30.33 -14.91
CA PRO A 365 -0.21 31.50 -15.03
C PRO A 365 0.64 32.77 -15.22
N ALA A 366 0.07 33.77 -15.88
CA ALA A 366 0.74 35.06 -16.07
C ALA A 366 0.88 35.88 -14.78
N THR A 367 0.18 35.47 -13.72
CA THR A 367 0.18 36.10 -12.39
C THR A 367 -0.03 35.03 -11.32
N ASN A 368 0.60 35.17 -10.16
CA ASN A 368 0.46 34.23 -9.05
C ASN A 368 -0.69 34.58 -8.09
N LYS A 369 -1.46 35.64 -8.38
CA LYS A 369 -2.52 36.15 -7.49
C LYS A 369 -3.62 35.13 -7.21
N ASP A 370 -4.08 34.39 -8.22
CA ASP A 370 -5.15 33.41 -8.02
C ASP A 370 -4.69 32.26 -7.13
N TYR A 371 -3.48 31.74 -7.35
CA TYR A 371 -2.93 30.71 -6.49
C TYR A 371 -2.70 31.22 -5.06
N ALA A 372 -2.16 32.43 -4.89
CA ALA A 372 -2.03 33.03 -3.56
C ALA A 372 -3.37 33.13 -2.82
N LYS A 373 -4.43 33.54 -3.53
CA LYS A 373 -5.78 33.63 -2.98
C LYS A 373 -6.34 32.26 -2.55
N TYR A 374 -6.24 31.25 -3.40
CA TYR A 374 -6.88 29.94 -3.16
C TYR A 374 -6.00 28.97 -2.38
N SER A 375 -4.68 29.16 -2.30
CA SER A 375 -3.80 28.37 -1.42
C SER A 375 -3.66 28.98 -0.03
N LEU A 376 -4.07 30.25 0.14
CA LEU A 376 -3.79 31.12 1.29
C LEU A 376 -2.30 31.48 1.43
N ASP A 377 -1.44 31.09 0.48
CA ASP A 377 -0.04 31.52 0.43
C ASP A 377 0.10 32.93 -0.15
N THR A 378 -0.04 33.91 0.74
CA THR A 378 0.07 35.34 0.43
C THR A 378 1.49 35.88 0.51
N ASN A 379 2.52 35.01 0.52
CA ASN A 379 3.90 35.50 0.57
C ASN A 379 4.18 36.47 -0.60
N PRO A 380 4.48 37.75 -0.31
CA PRO A 380 4.49 38.81 -1.32
C PRO A 380 5.62 38.67 -2.35
N ILE A 381 6.63 37.81 -2.13
CA ILE A 381 7.65 37.52 -3.15
C ILE A 381 7.04 36.95 -4.45
N HIS A 382 5.84 36.37 -4.37
CA HIS A 382 5.16 35.79 -5.52
C HIS A 382 4.28 36.78 -6.27
N THR A 383 3.86 37.88 -5.64
CA THR A 383 2.83 38.79 -6.18
C THR A 383 3.30 40.24 -6.32
N ASP A 384 4.33 40.64 -5.58
CA ASP A 384 4.85 41.99 -5.53
C ASP A 384 6.30 42.06 -6.07
N PRO A 385 6.53 42.73 -7.22
CA PRO A 385 7.85 42.82 -7.81
C PRO A 385 8.84 43.68 -7.03
N TYR A 386 8.40 44.55 -6.11
CA TYR A 386 9.29 45.33 -5.26
C TYR A 386 9.76 44.49 -4.07
N ILE A 387 8.87 43.72 -3.46
CA ILE A 387 9.25 42.83 -2.36
C ILE A 387 10.16 41.70 -2.86
N ALA A 388 9.91 41.16 -4.06
CA ALA A 388 10.82 40.22 -4.72
C ALA A 388 12.24 40.82 -4.91
N ASP A 389 12.33 42.12 -5.26
CA ASP A 389 13.61 42.84 -5.41
C ASP A 389 14.33 43.06 -4.08
N ILE A 390 13.59 43.25 -2.97
CA ILE A 390 14.16 43.30 -1.62
C ILE A 390 14.84 41.95 -1.30
N GLY A 391 14.17 40.84 -1.62
CA GLY A 391 14.71 39.47 -1.46
C GLY A 391 15.80 39.07 -2.45
N GLY A 392 16.16 39.96 -3.38
CA GLY A 392 17.16 39.70 -4.41
C GLY A 392 16.74 38.64 -5.42
N LEU A 393 15.44 38.43 -5.61
CA LEU A 393 14.91 37.55 -6.63
C LEU A 393 14.90 38.27 -7.98
N PRO A 394 15.11 37.55 -9.10
CA PRO A 394 15.10 38.17 -10.44
C PRO A 394 13.71 38.70 -10.86
N GLY A 395 12.64 38.19 -10.23
CA GLY A 395 11.27 38.62 -10.42
C GLY A 395 10.33 37.88 -9.48
N THR A 396 9.03 38.09 -9.65
CA THR A 396 7.99 37.37 -8.90
C THR A 396 7.95 35.91 -9.35
N ILE A 397 8.51 35.01 -8.54
CA ILE A 397 8.55 33.57 -8.83
C ILE A 397 7.18 32.93 -8.60
N THR A 398 6.82 31.93 -9.38
CA THR A 398 5.65 31.09 -9.14
C THR A 398 5.83 30.26 -7.88
N HIS A 399 4.76 30.07 -7.10
CA HIS A 399 4.77 29.24 -5.90
C HIS A 399 5.27 27.82 -6.22
N GLY A 400 6.21 27.29 -5.42
CA GLY A 400 6.67 25.92 -5.56
C GLY A 400 5.52 24.92 -5.45
N LEU A 401 4.60 25.15 -4.51
CA LEU A 401 3.41 24.31 -4.32
C LEU A 401 2.42 24.36 -5.50
N TRP A 402 2.41 25.44 -6.32
CA TRP A 402 1.64 25.44 -7.58
C TRP A 402 2.26 24.44 -8.57
N THR A 403 3.59 24.45 -8.70
CA THR A 403 4.33 23.51 -9.57
C THR A 403 4.15 22.07 -9.10
N ALA A 404 4.19 21.85 -7.79
CA ALA A 404 3.93 20.58 -7.15
C ALA A 404 2.52 20.06 -7.46
N ALA A 405 1.48 20.89 -7.27
CA ALA A 405 0.09 20.52 -7.51
C ALA A 405 -0.20 20.25 -9.00
N SER A 406 0.35 21.08 -9.89
CA SER A 406 0.19 20.89 -11.33
C SER A 406 0.86 19.59 -11.81
N THR A 407 2.04 19.27 -11.26
CA THR A 407 2.72 18.00 -11.54
C THR A 407 1.98 16.80 -10.94
N ARG A 408 1.41 16.94 -9.74
CA ARG A 408 0.61 15.88 -9.10
C ARG A 408 -0.61 15.54 -9.95
N ALA A 409 -1.24 16.51 -10.62
CA ALA A 409 -2.35 16.26 -11.53
C ALA A 409 -1.94 15.32 -12.70
N LEU A 410 -0.69 15.42 -13.19
CA LEU A 410 -0.16 14.47 -14.18
C LEU A 410 0.03 13.08 -13.57
N VAL A 411 0.63 12.98 -12.38
CA VAL A 411 0.77 11.69 -11.65
C VAL A 411 -0.59 11.05 -11.42
N GLU A 412 -1.59 11.83 -11.04
CA GLU A 412 -2.97 11.37 -10.85
C GLU A 412 -3.59 10.84 -12.14
N SER A 413 -3.53 11.60 -13.23
CA SER A 413 -4.12 11.19 -14.50
C SER A 413 -3.43 9.97 -15.12
N ILE A 414 -2.11 9.84 -14.95
CA ILE A 414 -1.31 8.83 -15.66
C ILE A 414 -1.00 7.62 -14.78
N ALA A 415 -0.37 7.83 -13.62
CA ALA A 415 0.02 6.72 -12.76
C ALA A 415 -1.18 6.16 -11.98
N ALA A 416 -2.09 7.04 -11.56
CA ALA A 416 -3.26 6.66 -10.79
C ALA A 416 -4.53 6.43 -11.64
N ASP A 417 -4.44 6.49 -12.98
CA ASP A 417 -5.58 6.27 -13.90
C ASP A 417 -6.80 7.17 -13.58
N GLY A 418 -6.53 8.44 -13.25
CA GLY A 418 -7.58 9.41 -12.89
C GLY A 418 -8.30 9.11 -11.57
N ARG A 419 -7.71 8.30 -10.69
CA ARG A 419 -8.25 7.94 -9.37
C ARG A 419 -7.36 8.51 -8.26
N PRO A 420 -7.65 9.72 -7.75
CA PRO A 420 -6.77 10.38 -6.79
C PRO A 420 -6.61 9.61 -5.48
N GLU A 421 -7.58 8.79 -5.09
CA GLU A 421 -7.50 7.94 -3.89
C GLU A 421 -6.35 6.94 -3.90
N ARG A 422 -5.82 6.59 -5.09
CA ARG A 422 -4.67 5.68 -5.24
C ARG A 422 -3.35 6.35 -4.87
N ILE A 423 -3.24 7.69 -4.88
CA ILE A 423 -1.99 8.36 -4.49
C ILE A 423 -1.90 8.35 -2.96
N ARG A 424 -1.01 7.51 -2.42
CA ARG A 424 -0.82 7.34 -0.97
C ARG A 424 0.25 8.24 -0.40
N ALA A 425 1.28 8.52 -1.18
CA ALA A 425 2.29 9.49 -0.82
C ALA A 425 2.74 10.30 -2.03
N TYR A 426 3.05 11.56 -1.82
CA TYR A 426 3.53 12.47 -2.85
C TYR A 426 4.62 13.36 -2.26
N GLN A 427 5.82 13.29 -2.83
CA GLN A 427 7.00 14.00 -2.39
C GLN A 427 7.54 14.86 -3.52
N THR A 428 7.96 16.08 -3.19
CA THR A 428 8.56 17.04 -4.10
C THR A 428 9.85 17.61 -3.50
N THR A 429 10.82 17.86 -4.36
CA THR A 429 12.07 18.56 -4.01
C THR A 429 12.29 19.66 -5.03
N PHE A 430 12.33 20.90 -4.57
CA PHE A 430 12.46 22.07 -5.42
C PHE A 430 13.94 22.35 -5.70
N THR A 431 14.32 22.25 -6.98
CA THR A 431 15.71 22.40 -7.44
C THR A 431 15.94 23.72 -8.19
N GLY A 432 14.86 24.37 -8.65
CA GLY A 432 14.95 25.63 -9.37
C GLY A 432 13.67 26.47 -9.26
N MET A 433 13.80 27.77 -9.55
CA MET A 433 12.69 28.72 -9.53
C MET A 433 11.91 28.68 -10.85
N VAL A 434 10.59 28.76 -10.79
CA VAL A 434 9.69 28.91 -11.95
C VAL A 434 9.17 30.35 -11.99
N PHE A 435 9.03 30.94 -13.17
CA PHE A 435 8.47 32.27 -13.38
C PHE A 435 7.12 32.19 -14.10
N PRO A 436 6.25 33.20 -13.90
CA PRO A 436 5.02 33.35 -14.69
C PRO A 436 5.28 33.19 -16.18
N ARG A 437 4.42 32.43 -16.87
CA ARG A 437 4.52 32.08 -18.30
C ARG A 437 5.65 31.14 -18.71
N ASP A 438 6.45 30.62 -17.78
CA ASP A 438 7.36 29.53 -18.10
C ASP A 438 6.58 28.33 -18.68
N ARG A 439 7.21 27.59 -19.58
CA ARG A 439 6.68 26.32 -20.06
C ARG A 439 7.40 25.19 -19.38
N LEU A 440 6.63 24.29 -18.79
CA LEU A 440 7.16 23.18 -18.00
C LEU A 440 6.75 21.86 -18.62
N SER A 441 7.64 20.89 -18.51
CA SER A 441 7.37 19.50 -18.84
C SER A 441 7.83 18.56 -17.72
N THR A 442 7.12 17.45 -17.53
CA THR A 442 7.47 16.40 -16.57
C THR A 442 7.67 15.07 -17.27
N GLU A 443 8.72 14.36 -16.87
CA GLU A 443 8.91 12.94 -17.21
C GLU A 443 8.50 12.10 -16.00
N LEU A 444 7.76 11.02 -16.22
CA LEU A 444 7.28 10.12 -15.17
C LEU A 444 7.67 8.67 -15.48
N PHE A 445 8.19 7.99 -14.46
CA PHE A 445 8.67 6.63 -14.54
C PHE A 445 8.15 5.79 -13.38
N HIS A 446 7.74 4.56 -13.67
CA HIS A 446 7.56 3.51 -12.69
C HIS A 446 8.93 2.87 -12.42
N VAL A 447 9.44 2.98 -11.20
CA VAL A 447 10.83 2.61 -10.87
C VAL A 447 10.94 1.42 -9.93
N GLY A 448 9.81 0.98 -9.37
CA GLY A 448 9.81 -0.09 -8.38
C GLY A 448 8.49 -0.21 -7.65
N MET A 449 8.48 -1.03 -6.62
CA MET A 449 7.32 -1.39 -5.82
C MET A 449 7.62 -1.23 -4.33
N LYS A 450 6.60 -0.86 -3.55
CA LYS A 450 6.67 -0.81 -2.09
C LYS A 450 5.37 -1.26 -1.46
N ARG A 451 5.39 -2.38 -0.74
CA ARG A 451 4.21 -2.94 -0.03
C ARG A 451 2.93 -2.97 -0.90
N GLY A 452 3.03 -3.39 -2.15
CA GLY A 452 1.91 -3.45 -3.11
C GLY A 452 1.59 -2.15 -3.84
N ARG A 453 2.38 -1.09 -3.62
CA ARG A 453 2.23 0.22 -4.28
C ARG A 453 3.31 0.42 -5.32
N MET A 454 2.94 1.01 -6.44
CA MET A 454 3.85 1.47 -7.47
C MET A 454 4.66 2.66 -6.95
N LEU A 455 5.98 2.62 -7.16
CA LEU A 455 6.87 3.74 -6.90
C LEU A 455 7.08 4.51 -8.19
N VAL A 456 6.58 5.73 -8.20
CA VAL A 456 6.71 6.63 -9.33
C VAL A 456 7.80 7.65 -9.03
N LYS A 457 8.71 7.86 -9.97
CA LYS A 457 9.65 8.99 -9.94
C LYS A 457 9.42 9.88 -11.14
N GLY A 458 9.68 11.16 -10.98
CA GLY A 458 9.63 12.09 -12.09
C GLY A 458 10.48 13.32 -11.87
N ARG A 459 10.63 14.08 -12.95
CA ARG A 459 11.38 15.32 -12.97
C ARG A 459 10.68 16.34 -13.83
N THR A 460 10.42 17.51 -13.26
CA THR A 460 9.86 18.67 -13.96
C THR A 460 11.00 19.59 -14.37
N SER A 461 11.00 20.00 -15.63
CA SER A 461 12.02 20.89 -16.22
C SER A 461 11.36 21.99 -17.04
N LYS A 462 12.05 23.13 -17.16
CA LYS A 462 11.65 24.19 -18.10
C LYS A 462 11.94 23.76 -19.53
N GLU A 463 11.06 24.09 -20.47
CA GLU A 463 11.37 23.95 -21.90
C GLU A 463 12.58 24.82 -22.25
N GLY A 464 13.61 24.22 -22.86
CA GLY A 464 14.86 24.91 -23.18
C GLY A 464 15.73 25.29 -21.97
N GLY A 465 15.36 24.84 -20.76
CA GLY A 465 16.08 25.12 -19.52
C GLY A 465 16.40 23.85 -18.71
N GLY A 466 16.78 24.06 -17.44
CA GLY A 466 17.15 22.99 -16.52
C GLY A 466 15.98 22.42 -15.68
N PRO A 467 16.28 21.42 -14.82
CA PRO A 467 15.33 20.88 -13.87
C PRO A 467 14.91 21.94 -12.85
N VAL A 468 13.66 21.87 -12.41
CA VAL A 468 13.09 22.76 -11.38
C VAL A 468 12.49 22.01 -10.20
N MET A 469 12.09 20.75 -10.39
CA MET A 469 11.52 19.94 -9.33
C MET A 469 11.72 18.45 -9.61
N ASP A 470 12.14 17.70 -8.60
CA ASP A 470 12.08 16.24 -8.59
C ASP A 470 10.83 15.80 -7.82
N VAL A 471 10.19 14.72 -8.27
CA VAL A 471 8.96 14.19 -7.66
C VAL A 471 9.06 12.69 -7.45
N THR A 472 8.54 12.20 -6.33
CA THR A 472 8.29 10.77 -6.12
C THR A 472 6.88 10.56 -5.59
N ALA A 473 6.20 9.51 -6.01
CA ALA A 473 4.88 9.15 -5.51
C ALA A 473 4.77 7.65 -5.19
N GLU A 474 4.01 7.32 -4.16
CA GLU A 474 3.57 5.95 -3.87
C GLU A 474 2.10 5.85 -4.33
N VAL A 475 1.82 5.01 -5.31
CA VAL A 475 0.50 4.87 -5.95
C VAL A 475 0.01 3.44 -5.81
N ASP A 476 -1.17 3.23 -5.24
CA ASP A 476 -1.76 1.89 -5.14
C ASP A 476 -1.92 1.28 -6.54
N GLN A 477 -1.67 -0.03 -6.67
CA GLN A 477 -2.06 -0.77 -7.87
C GLN A 477 -3.59 -0.73 -8.07
N PRO A 478 -4.11 -1.06 -9.26
CA PRO A 478 -5.54 -1.35 -9.43
C PRO A 478 -6.02 -2.37 -8.40
N LYS A 479 -7.29 -2.28 -7.99
CA LYS A 479 -7.86 -3.26 -7.03
C LYS A 479 -7.65 -4.68 -7.56
N THR A 480 -6.96 -5.50 -6.77
CA THR A 480 -6.57 -6.86 -7.16
C THR A 480 -7.26 -7.88 -6.27
N ALA A 481 -7.62 -9.03 -6.85
CA ALA A 481 -8.02 -10.21 -6.11
C ALA A 481 -7.05 -11.35 -6.43
N TYR A 482 -6.62 -12.08 -5.42
CA TYR A 482 -5.75 -13.25 -5.58
C TYR A 482 -6.58 -14.53 -5.54
N VAL A 483 -6.55 -15.29 -6.63
CA VAL A 483 -7.26 -16.57 -6.73
C VAL A 483 -6.27 -17.71 -6.85
N PHE A 484 -6.44 -18.75 -6.03
CA PHE A 484 -5.53 -19.89 -5.97
C PHE A 484 -6.17 -21.12 -6.63
N THR A 485 -5.38 -21.81 -7.46
CA THR A 485 -5.83 -22.99 -8.21
C THR A 485 -5.97 -24.22 -7.32
N GLY A 486 -6.96 -25.05 -7.63
CA GLY A 486 -7.16 -26.35 -7.01
C GLY A 486 -6.39 -27.49 -7.70
N GLN A 487 -6.72 -28.72 -7.32
CA GLN A 487 -6.21 -29.94 -7.94
C GLN A 487 -6.66 -30.05 -9.41
N GLY A 488 -5.83 -30.66 -10.26
CA GLY A 488 -6.05 -30.83 -11.70
C GLY A 488 -5.15 -29.97 -12.58
N ALA A 489 -4.41 -29.03 -11.98
CA ALA A 489 -3.44 -28.17 -12.67
C ALA A 489 -1.98 -28.63 -12.50
N GLN A 490 -1.74 -29.74 -11.80
CA GLN A 490 -0.40 -30.25 -11.56
C GLN A 490 0.26 -30.75 -12.85
N GLU A 491 1.54 -30.49 -13.00
CA GLU A 491 2.36 -31.01 -14.09
C GLU A 491 3.81 -31.25 -13.62
N PRO A 492 4.52 -32.24 -14.21
CA PRO A 492 5.93 -32.44 -13.92
C PRO A 492 6.74 -31.17 -14.19
N GLY A 493 7.61 -30.78 -13.26
CA GLY A 493 8.47 -29.60 -13.34
C GLY A 493 7.80 -28.29 -12.92
N MET A 494 6.54 -28.30 -12.46
CA MET A 494 5.86 -27.08 -12.02
C MET A 494 6.65 -26.32 -10.94
N GLY A 495 6.76 -25.00 -11.10
CA GLY A 495 7.46 -24.12 -10.16
C GLY A 495 9.00 -24.20 -10.18
N MET A 496 9.61 -25.11 -10.95
CA MET A 496 11.07 -25.30 -10.93
C MET A 496 11.86 -24.11 -11.48
N ALA A 497 11.35 -23.42 -12.51
CA ALA A 497 11.99 -22.20 -13.01
C ALA A 497 12.07 -21.11 -11.91
N LEU A 498 11.04 -20.99 -11.08
CA LEU A 498 11.03 -20.04 -9.97
C LEU A 498 11.94 -20.50 -8.83
N TYR A 499 11.98 -21.80 -8.52
CA TYR A 499 12.92 -22.40 -7.57
C TYR A 499 14.39 -22.08 -7.92
N GLU A 500 14.72 -22.10 -9.20
CA GLU A 500 16.06 -21.79 -9.70
C GLU A 500 16.40 -20.30 -9.64
N GLN A 501 15.42 -19.42 -9.88
CA GLN A 501 15.67 -17.97 -10.02
C GLN A 501 15.48 -17.16 -8.74
N SER A 502 14.61 -17.59 -7.83
CA SER A 502 14.20 -16.83 -6.65
C SER A 502 14.71 -17.48 -5.36
N VAL A 503 15.48 -16.73 -4.57
CA VAL A 503 16.03 -17.19 -3.29
C VAL A 503 14.90 -17.43 -2.29
N GLU A 504 13.87 -16.58 -2.32
CA GLU A 504 12.70 -16.69 -1.45
C GLU A 504 11.85 -17.90 -1.82
N ALA A 505 11.60 -18.14 -3.11
CA ALA A 505 10.90 -19.34 -3.56
C ALA A 505 11.67 -20.61 -3.18
N ARG A 506 12.99 -20.63 -3.43
CA ARG A 506 13.86 -21.75 -3.06
C ARG A 506 13.83 -22.04 -1.56
N GLY A 507 13.84 -21.00 -0.74
CA GLY A 507 13.74 -21.14 0.72
C GLY A 507 12.45 -21.81 1.18
N ILE A 508 11.32 -21.58 0.50
CA ILE A 508 10.05 -22.29 0.78
C ILE A 508 10.18 -23.76 0.39
N TRP A 509 10.68 -24.06 -0.81
CA TRP A 509 10.91 -25.44 -1.27
C TRP A 509 11.84 -26.21 -0.35
N ASP A 510 13.01 -25.69 -0.04
CA ASP A 510 14.02 -26.38 0.76
C ASP A 510 13.51 -26.69 2.18
N ARG A 511 12.71 -25.78 2.77
CA ARG A 511 12.03 -26.03 4.05
C ARG A 511 10.99 -27.14 3.95
N ALA A 512 10.13 -27.08 2.93
CA ALA A 512 9.09 -28.07 2.71
C ALA A 512 9.68 -29.47 2.45
N ILE A 513 10.70 -29.57 1.60
CA ILE A 513 11.40 -30.82 1.29
C ILE A 513 12.01 -31.41 2.55
N ARG A 514 12.74 -30.60 3.35
CA ARG A 514 13.31 -31.05 4.61
C ARG A 514 12.25 -31.61 5.54
N HIS A 515 11.14 -30.89 5.72
CA HIS A 515 10.02 -31.34 6.56
C HIS A 515 9.43 -32.68 6.08
N MET A 516 9.15 -32.80 4.77
CA MET A 516 8.57 -34.02 4.20
C MET A 516 9.53 -35.22 4.27
N LEU A 517 10.83 -35.01 4.08
CA LEU A 517 11.85 -36.05 4.25
C LEU A 517 11.98 -36.48 5.72
N GLU A 518 12.07 -35.54 6.65
CA GLU A 518 12.27 -35.85 8.07
C GLU A 518 11.04 -36.48 8.76
N THR A 519 9.85 -36.15 8.25
CA THR A 519 8.56 -36.56 8.82
C THR A 519 8.01 -37.83 8.14
N TYR A 520 8.11 -37.91 6.82
CA TYR A 520 7.47 -38.94 6.00
C TYR A 520 8.44 -39.66 5.05
N ASP A 521 9.73 -39.26 4.98
CA ASP A 521 10.71 -39.79 4.00
C ASP A 521 10.18 -39.70 2.56
N VAL A 522 9.57 -38.55 2.26
CA VAL A 522 9.01 -38.21 0.94
C VAL A 522 9.87 -37.13 0.31
N ASP A 523 10.56 -37.46 -0.78
CA ASP A 523 11.24 -36.47 -1.63
C ASP A 523 10.22 -35.81 -2.57
N LEU A 524 9.59 -34.74 -2.07
CA LEU A 524 8.61 -33.99 -2.84
C LEU A 524 9.22 -33.32 -4.08
N LEU A 525 10.52 -33.02 -4.08
CA LEU A 525 11.19 -32.41 -5.21
C LEU A 525 11.36 -33.41 -6.36
N ASP A 526 11.76 -34.64 -6.05
CA ASP A 526 11.81 -35.72 -7.04
C ASP A 526 10.42 -35.99 -7.61
N ILE A 527 9.39 -36.11 -6.76
CA ILE A 527 8.01 -36.33 -7.22
C ILE A 527 7.58 -35.26 -8.23
N VAL A 528 7.87 -33.99 -7.95
CA VAL A 528 7.51 -32.89 -8.86
C VAL A 528 8.35 -32.91 -10.12
N ARG A 529 9.65 -33.22 -10.07
CA ARG A 529 10.55 -33.20 -11.24
C ARG A 529 10.35 -34.37 -12.18
N THR A 530 10.22 -35.58 -11.64
CA THR A 530 10.32 -36.83 -12.41
C THR A 530 8.98 -37.57 -12.49
N ASN A 531 8.01 -37.22 -11.63
CA ASN A 531 6.73 -37.92 -11.50
C ASN A 531 6.91 -39.46 -11.49
N PRO A 532 7.65 -40.00 -10.50
CA PRO A 532 7.94 -41.42 -10.44
C PRO A 532 6.65 -42.20 -10.21
N LYS A 533 6.60 -43.47 -10.66
CA LYS A 533 5.42 -44.33 -10.47
C LYS A 533 5.37 -44.97 -9.09
N GLU A 534 6.49 -45.00 -8.39
CA GLU A 534 6.64 -45.69 -7.12
C GLU A 534 7.67 -44.98 -6.24
N LEU A 535 7.42 -45.00 -4.93
CA LEU A 535 8.27 -44.43 -3.90
C LEU A 535 8.28 -45.40 -2.71
N THR A 536 9.46 -45.91 -2.37
CA THR A 536 9.64 -46.78 -1.20
C THR A 536 10.24 -45.98 -0.05
N VAL A 537 9.49 -45.94 1.05
CA VAL A 537 9.85 -45.35 2.34
C VAL A 537 10.49 -46.45 3.18
N TYR A 538 11.66 -46.18 3.79
CA TYR A 538 12.39 -47.16 4.59
C TYR A 538 12.43 -46.79 6.08
N PHE A 539 12.12 -47.75 6.95
CA PHE A 539 11.99 -47.54 8.40
C PHE A 539 13.21 -48.02 9.19
N HIS A 540 14.42 -47.73 8.69
CA HIS A 540 15.67 -48.19 9.33
C HIS A 540 16.19 -47.21 10.40
N GLY A 541 16.65 -47.77 11.52
CA GLY A 541 17.24 -47.00 12.63
C GLY A 541 16.26 -46.05 13.33
N LYS A 542 16.77 -45.23 14.26
CA LYS A 542 15.93 -44.34 15.08
C LYS A 542 15.12 -43.33 14.26
N ALA A 543 15.67 -42.84 13.15
CA ALA A 543 14.98 -41.91 12.26
C ALA A 543 13.81 -42.61 11.53
N GLY A 544 14.06 -43.80 10.97
CA GLY A 544 13.02 -44.60 10.32
C GLY A 544 11.92 -45.07 11.28
N GLU A 545 12.26 -45.39 12.53
CA GLU A 545 11.26 -45.68 13.58
C GLU A 545 10.34 -44.49 13.84
N ARG A 546 10.88 -43.26 13.89
CA ARG A 546 10.08 -42.04 14.03
C ARG A 546 9.14 -41.83 12.85
N ILE A 547 9.65 -41.97 11.62
CA ILE A 547 8.85 -41.85 10.39
C ILE A 547 7.73 -42.91 10.37
N ARG A 548 8.04 -44.15 10.74
CA ARG A 548 7.04 -45.23 10.87
C ARG A 548 5.96 -44.89 11.88
N ASN A 549 6.34 -44.37 13.05
CA ASN A 549 5.40 -43.93 14.07
C ASN A 549 4.52 -42.78 13.57
N ASN A 550 5.07 -41.84 12.79
CA ASN A 550 4.30 -40.77 12.16
C ASN A 550 3.23 -41.33 11.22
N TYR A 551 3.58 -42.28 10.35
CA TYR A 551 2.60 -42.95 9.48
C TYR A 551 1.55 -43.74 10.25
N MET A 552 1.93 -44.47 11.30
CA MET A 552 1.00 -45.21 12.16
C MET A 552 0.05 -44.29 12.92
N ALA A 553 0.46 -43.06 13.23
CA ALA A 553 -0.39 -42.06 13.87
C ALA A 553 -1.45 -41.48 12.91
N LEU A 554 -1.25 -41.60 11.58
CA LEU A 554 -2.25 -41.22 10.59
C LEU A 554 -3.37 -42.27 10.58
N SER A 555 -4.41 -42.04 11.36
CA SER A 555 -5.58 -42.90 11.44
C SER A 555 -6.88 -42.12 11.25
N LYS A 556 -7.94 -42.87 10.91
CA LYS A 556 -9.32 -42.42 10.93
C LYS A 556 -10.11 -43.04 12.08
N ARG A 557 -11.00 -42.28 12.70
CA ARG A 557 -11.90 -42.76 13.78
C ARG A 557 -13.22 -43.24 13.20
N VAL A 558 -13.54 -44.53 13.40
CA VAL A 558 -14.80 -45.14 12.97
C VAL A 558 -15.68 -45.39 14.20
N PRO A 559 -16.94 -44.93 14.23
CA PRO A 559 -17.90 -45.33 15.24
C PRO A 559 -18.11 -46.84 15.21
N ASN A 560 -18.06 -47.51 16.37
CA ASN A 560 -18.30 -48.94 16.47
C ASN A 560 -19.82 -49.19 16.54
N ASP A 561 -20.34 -50.20 15.83
CA ASP A 561 -21.76 -50.58 15.86
C ASP A 561 -22.19 -51.22 17.20
N SER A 562 -21.26 -51.51 18.11
CA SER A 562 -21.55 -52.01 19.45
C SER A 562 -21.47 -50.89 20.49
N TYR A 563 -22.58 -50.64 21.19
CA TYR A 563 -22.71 -49.64 22.26
C TYR A 563 -21.80 -49.87 23.49
N MET A 564 -20.88 -50.84 23.46
CA MET A 564 -20.11 -51.29 24.61
C MET A 564 -18.57 -51.23 24.44
N ASP A 565 -18.04 -50.97 23.25
CA ASP A 565 -16.58 -50.83 23.06
C ASP A 565 -16.27 -49.59 22.22
N GLY A 566 -15.37 -48.74 22.73
CA GLY A 566 -15.08 -47.40 22.23
C GLY A 566 -14.65 -47.25 20.76
N VAL A 567 -14.25 -46.03 20.39
CA VAL A 567 -13.94 -45.62 19.01
C VAL A 567 -12.82 -46.47 18.40
N LYS A 568 -13.08 -47.16 17.28
CA LYS A 568 -12.08 -47.93 16.54
C LYS A 568 -11.25 -47.03 15.64
N GLN A 569 -9.94 -46.97 15.85
CA GLN A 569 -9.02 -46.28 14.94
C GLN A 569 -8.59 -47.22 13.81
N THR A 570 -8.69 -46.74 12.57
CA THR A 570 -8.26 -47.46 11.36
C THR A 570 -7.11 -46.71 10.70
N PRO A 571 -5.96 -47.32 10.42
CA PRO A 571 -4.85 -46.64 9.76
C PRO A 571 -5.23 -46.09 8.37
N LEU A 572 -4.75 -44.88 8.04
CA LEU A 572 -4.93 -44.28 6.71
C LEU A 572 -3.97 -44.86 5.66
N VAL A 573 -2.86 -45.44 6.11
CA VAL A 573 -1.91 -46.18 5.26
C VAL A 573 -1.88 -47.64 5.73
N PRO A 574 -2.73 -48.51 5.17
CA PRO A 574 -2.80 -49.91 5.57
C PRO A 574 -1.46 -50.64 5.34
N GLY A 575 -1.14 -51.59 6.21
CA GLY A 575 0.06 -52.43 6.07
C GLY A 575 1.33 -51.90 6.75
N ILE A 576 1.29 -50.71 7.36
CA ILE A 576 2.37 -50.24 8.23
C ILE A 576 2.07 -50.65 9.68
N SER A 577 2.95 -51.47 10.26
CA SER A 577 2.92 -51.89 11.67
C SER A 577 4.26 -51.60 12.34
N ALA A 578 4.36 -51.85 13.65
CA ALA A 578 5.62 -51.71 14.39
C ALA A 578 6.76 -52.60 13.86
N GLN A 579 6.44 -53.65 13.09
CA GLN A 579 7.40 -54.58 12.49
C GLN A 579 7.73 -54.24 11.03
N SER A 580 7.01 -53.31 10.40
CA SER A 580 7.29 -52.93 9.01
C SER A 580 8.68 -52.30 8.90
N ILE A 581 9.43 -52.75 7.89
CA ILE A 581 10.76 -52.24 7.54
C ILE A 581 10.72 -51.24 6.39
N SER A 582 9.66 -51.26 5.58
CA SER A 582 9.43 -50.32 4.50
C SER A 582 7.95 -50.27 4.11
N HIS A 583 7.57 -49.29 3.30
CA HIS A 583 6.28 -49.19 2.63
C HIS A 583 6.48 -48.58 1.23
N THR A 584 5.76 -49.08 0.22
CA THR A 584 5.85 -48.56 -1.15
C THR A 584 4.53 -47.94 -1.59
N PHE A 585 4.56 -46.66 -1.91
CA PHE A 585 3.47 -45.99 -2.62
C PHE A 585 3.57 -46.30 -4.12
N GLN A 586 2.44 -46.54 -4.76
CA GLN A 586 2.38 -46.85 -6.20
C GLN A 586 1.23 -46.08 -6.87
N SER A 587 1.48 -45.62 -8.10
CA SER A 587 0.48 -45.00 -8.97
C SER A 587 0.76 -45.35 -10.43
N SER A 588 -0.28 -45.74 -11.17
CA SER A 588 -0.14 -46.14 -12.58
C SER A 588 0.18 -44.97 -13.51
N THR A 589 -0.31 -43.77 -13.17
CA THR A 589 -0.07 -42.52 -13.94
C THR A 589 1.10 -41.70 -13.39
N GLY A 590 1.59 -42.02 -12.19
CA GLY A 590 2.66 -41.31 -11.51
C GLY A 590 2.21 -40.78 -10.14
N LEU A 591 3.14 -40.67 -9.19
CA LEU A 591 2.83 -40.26 -7.82
C LEU A 591 2.40 -38.79 -7.73
N LEU A 592 2.76 -37.93 -8.69
CA LEU A 592 2.28 -36.55 -8.74
C LEU A 592 0.76 -36.46 -8.96
N ASP A 593 0.13 -37.51 -9.50
CA ASP A 593 -1.34 -37.61 -9.65
C ASP A 593 -2.02 -38.25 -8.44
N ALA A 594 -1.26 -38.82 -7.51
CA ALA A 594 -1.83 -39.35 -6.28
C ALA A 594 -2.14 -38.19 -5.32
N THR A 595 -3.42 -38.08 -4.94
CA THR A 595 -4.01 -36.95 -4.21
C THR A 595 -3.17 -36.41 -3.05
N GLN A 596 -2.56 -37.28 -2.23
CA GLN A 596 -1.73 -36.89 -1.09
C GLN A 596 -0.45 -36.14 -1.48
N PHE A 597 0.14 -36.43 -2.65
CA PHE A 597 1.33 -35.74 -3.16
C PHE A 597 0.94 -34.56 -4.04
N THR A 598 -0.12 -34.68 -4.84
CA THR A 598 -0.64 -33.57 -5.64
C THR A 598 -0.96 -32.35 -4.79
N GLN A 599 -1.63 -32.57 -3.64
CA GLN A 599 -2.05 -31.47 -2.77
C GLN A 599 -0.87 -30.72 -2.18
N THR A 600 0.12 -31.44 -1.64
CA THR A 600 1.32 -30.85 -1.05
C THR A 600 2.18 -30.14 -2.10
N ALA A 601 2.32 -30.71 -3.29
CA ALA A 601 3.08 -30.12 -4.38
C ALA A 601 2.46 -28.80 -4.89
N LEU A 602 1.14 -28.76 -5.11
CA LEU A 602 0.44 -27.54 -5.56
C LEU A 602 0.52 -26.40 -4.53
N ILE A 603 0.39 -26.74 -3.25
CA ILE A 603 0.59 -25.78 -2.15
C ILE A 603 1.99 -25.20 -2.21
N LEU A 604 3.00 -26.03 -2.42
CA LEU A 604 4.38 -25.59 -2.42
C LEU A 604 4.66 -24.59 -3.55
N VAL A 605 4.14 -24.87 -4.75
CA VAL A 605 4.21 -23.93 -5.88
C VAL A 605 3.53 -22.60 -5.53
N ALA A 606 2.32 -22.63 -4.97
CA ALA A 606 1.58 -21.43 -4.62
C ALA A 606 2.30 -20.60 -3.54
N MET A 607 2.79 -21.25 -2.49
CA MET A 607 3.51 -20.58 -1.40
C MET A 607 4.84 -19.99 -1.88
N ALA A 608 5.57 -20.69 -2.75
CA ALA A 608 6.80 -20.20 -3.35
C ALA A 608 6.56 -18.97 -4.25
N ALA A 609 5.50 -19.00 -5.07
CA ALA A 609 5.10 -17.86 -5.90
C ALA A 609 4.74 -16.63 -5.06
N VAL A 610 3.94 -16.81 -4.00
CA VAL A 610 3.58 -15.70 -3.10
C VAL A 610 4.79 -15.15 -2.34
N ALA A 611 5.72 -16.02 -1.90
CA ALA A 611 6.94 -15.58 -1.23
C ALA A 611 7.79 -14.68 -2.15
N ASP A 612 7.95 -15.07 -3.42
CA ASP A 612 8.66 -14.25 -4.42
C ASP A 612 7.93 -12.91 -4.70
N MET A 613 6.60 -12.95 -4.90
CA MET A 613 5.80 -11.74 -5.12
C MET A 613 5.87 -10.78 -3.94
N ARG A 614 5.83 -11.31 -2.71
CA ARG A 614 5.96 -10.52 -1.48
C ARG A 614 7.35 -9.92 -1.35
N ALA A 615 8.40 -10.68 -1.66
CA ALA A 615 9.79 -10.21 -1.64
C ALA A 615 10.01 -9.05 -2.62
N LYS A 616 9.34 -9.09 -3.77
CA LYS A 616 9.33 -8.04 -4.80
C LYS A 616 8.37 -6.87 -4.48
N GLY A 617 7.69 -6.90 -3.34
CA GLY A 617 6.78 -5.84 -2.91
C GLY A 617 5.51 -5.72 -3.77
N LEU A 618 5.11 -6.78 -4.49
CA LEU A 618 3.98 -6.78 -5.43
C LEU A 618 2.61 -6.99 -4.77
N MET A 619 2.60 -7.54 -3.55
CA MET A 619 1.38 -7.96 -2.86
C MET A 619 0.62 -6.76 -2.27
N GLN A 620 -0.63 -6.56 -2.70
CA GLN A 620 -1.55 -5.59 -2.08
C GLN A 620 -2.01 -6.06 -0.70
N ARG A 621 -2.03 -5.14 0.27
CA ARG A 621 -2.43 -5.44 1.67
C ARG A 621 -3.93 -5.67 1.82
N ASP A 622 -4.76 -4.97 1.06
CA ASP A 622 -6.22 -4.97 1.13
C ASP A 622 -6.89 -5.85 0.07
N ALA A 623 -6.09 -6.61 -0.68
CA ALA A 623 -6.63 -7.51 -1.71
C ALA A 623 -7.57 -8.55 -1.11
N MET A 624 -8.64 -8.80 -1.84
CA MET A 624 -9.50 -9.95 -1.61
C MET A 624 -8.80 -11.22 -2.09
N PHE A 625 -9.15 -12.36 -1.50
CA PHE A 625 -8.60 -13.62 -1.90
C PHE A 625 -9.56 -14.78 -1.72
N ALA A 626 -9.43 -15.74 -2.62
CA ALA A 626 -10.18 -16.97 -2.63
C ALA A 626 -9.30 -18.07 -3.20
N GLY A 627 -9.66 -19.33 -3.00
CA GLY A 627 -8.97 -20.42 -3.67
C GLY A 627 -9.94 -21.53 -3.97
N HIS A 628 -9.83 -22.13 -5.15
CA HIS A 628 -10.73 -23.18 -5.58
C HIS A 628 -10.34 -24.50 -4.92
N SER A 629 -11.24 -25.08 -4.12
CA SER A 629 -11.01 -26.34 -3.42
C SER A 629 -9.71 -26.33 -2.59
N LEU A 630 -8.68 -27.11 -2.98
CA LEU A 630 -7.35 -27.10 -2.37
C LEU A 630 -6.74 -25.69 -2.29
N GLY A 631 -7.00 -24.84 -3.30
CA GLY A 631 -6.51 -23.48 -3.34
C GLY A 631 -6.93 -22.65 -2.12
N GLU A 632 -8.02 -23.00 -1.45
CA GLU A 632 -8.48 -22.31 -0.23
C GLU A 632 -7.42 -22.36 0.88
N TYR A 633 -6.78 -23.52 1.06
CA TYR A 633 -5.69 -23.69 2.02
C TYR A 633 -4.47 -22.87 1.63
N CYS A 634 -4.15 -22.81 0.33
CA CYS A 634 -3.09 -21.96 -0.19
C CYS A 634 -3.38 -20.48 0.11
N ALA A 635 -4.61 -20.03 -0.16
CA ALA A 635 -5.00 -18.64 0.04
C ALA A 635 -4.95 -18.25 1.52
N LEU A 636 -5.47 -19.10 2.41
CA LEU A 636 -5.45 -18.87 3.86
C LEU A 636 -4.04 -18.89 4.44
N ALA A 637 -3.16 -19.79 3.99
CA ALA A 637 -1.77 -19.80 4.42
C ALA A 637 -0.98 -18.61 3.86
N ALA A 638 -1.16 -18.32 2.58
CA ALA A 638 -0.39 -17.30 1.89
C ALA A 638 -0.77 -15.88 2.33
N LEU A 639 -2.06 -15.60 2.57
CA LEU A 639 -2.58 -14.24 2.78
C LEU A 639 -3.20 -14.03 4.15
N GLY A 640 -3.67 -15.10 4.79
CA GLY A 640 -4.24 -15.06 6.14
C GLY A 640 -3.25 -15.44 7.25
N ASP A 641 -2.05 -15.94 6.89
CA ASP A 641 -1.03 -16.42 7.84
C ASP A 641 -1.58 -17.46 8.86
N ILE A 642 -2.59 -18.23 8.44
CA ILE A 642 -3.37 -19.13 9.30
C ILE A 642 -2.58 -20.39 9.68
N PHE A 643 -1.67 -20.81 8.80
CA PHE A 643 -0.90 -22.04 8.92
C PHE A 643 0.60 -21.75 8.80
N THR A 644 1.42 -22.49 9.56
CA THR A 644 2.83 -22.65 9.19
C THR A 644 2.94 -23.49 7.92
N LEU A 645 4.04 -23.33 7.17
CA LEU A 645 4.28 -24.12 5.96
C LEU A 645 4.26 -25.63 6.27
N GLU A 646 4.93 -26.03 7.34
CA GLU A 646 5.03 -27.42 7.79
C GLU A 646 3.66 -27.96 8.22
N GLY A 647 2.90 -27.19 9.00
CA GLY A 647 1.55 -27.58 9.41
C GLY A 647 0.56 -27.69 8.24
N LEU A 648 0.72 -26.84 7.23
CA LEU A 648 -0.04 -26.87 5.99
C LEU A 648 0.27 -28.12 5.15
N LEU A 649 1.55 -28.51 5.05
CA LEU A 649 1.95 -29.73 4.36
C LEU A 649 1.38 -30.97 5.06
N ASP A 650 1.50 -31.04 6.40
CA ASP A 650 0.94 -32.15 7.18
C ASP A 650 -0.56 -32.30 6.96
N ILE A 651 -1.31 -31.21 7.10
CA ILE A 651 -2.78 -31.28 7.05
C ILE A 651 -3.28 -31.61 5.65
N THR A 652 -2.56 -31.20 4.60
CA THR A 652 -2.96 -31.47 3.21
C THR A 652 -2.50 -32.83 2.73
N PHE A 653 -1.36 -33.33 3.22
CA PHE A 653 -0.99 -34.73 3.08
C PHE A 653 -2.01 -35.65 3.75
N TYR A 654 -2.37 -35.34 5.01
CA TYR A 654 -3.43 -36.04 5.75
C TYR A 654 -4.78 -35.96 5.03
N ARG A 655 -5.17 -34.77 4.52
CA ARG A 655 -6.39 -34.57 3.74
C ARG A 655 -6.42 -35.50 2.53
N GLY A 656 -5.34 -35.57 1.77
CA GLY A 656 -5.27 -36.44 0.59
C GLY A 656 -5.43 -37.92 0.93
N LEU A 657 -4.77 -38.39 1.99
CA LEU A 657 -4.91 -39.78 2.46
C LEU A 657 -6.32 -40.08 2.99
N LEU A 658 -6.90 -39.16 3.77
CA LEU A 658 -8.26 -39.31 4.32
C LEU A 658 -9.28 -39.46 3.18
N MET A 659 -9.19 -38.59 2.17
CA MET A 659 -10.07 -38.64 0.99
C MET A 659 -9.93 -39.94 0.20
N GLN A 660 -8.71 -40.45 0.05
CA GLN A 660 -8.43 -41.73 -0.59
C GLN A 660 -9.01 -42.92 0.20
N SER A 661 -8.94 -42.87 1.53
CA SER A 661 -9.45 -43.92 2.43
C SER A 661 -10.96 -43.89 2.64
N ALA A 662 -11.64 -42.82 2.21
CA ALA A 662 -13.07 -42.61 2.41
C ALA A 662 -13.92 -43.34 1.38
N VAL A 663 -13.31 -43.82 0.30
CA VAL A 663 -14.00 -44.49 -0.80
C VAL A 663 -13.69 -45.99 -0.79
N PRO A 664 -14.71 -46.87 -0.79
CA PRO A 664 -14.50 -48.30 -0.96
C PRO A 664 -13.79 -48.61 -2.28
N ARG A 665 -12.83 -49.53 -2.25
CA ARG A 665 -12.06 -49.95 -3.42
C ARG A 665 -12.15 -51.45 -3.62
N ASP A 666 -12.19 -51.88 -4.88
CA ASP A 666 -12.14 -53.30 -5.22
C ASP A 666 -10.72 -53.89 -5.08
N GLU A 667 -10.57 -55.19 -5.35
CA GLU A 667 -9.28 -55.90 -5.28
C GLU A 667 -8.21 -55.32 -6.22
N GLN A 668 -8.62 -54.61 -7.27
CA GLN A 668 -7.74 -53.91 -8.21
C GLN A 668 -7.51 -52.44 -7.83
N GLY A 669 -8.00 -52.01 -6.66
CA GLY A 669 -7.86 -50.65 -6.15
C GLY A 669 -8.77 -49.62 -6.81
N ARG A 670 -9.75 -50.04 -7.63
CA ARG A 670 -10.67 -49.15 -8.34
C ARG A 670 -11.84 -48.74 -7.45
N SER A 671 -12.30 -47.52 -7.65
CA SER A 671 -13.49 -46.97 -6.99
C SER A 671 -14.70 -47.00 -7.93
N GLU A 672 -15.91 -47.12 -7.36
CA GLU A 672 -17.18 -47.00 -8.09
C GLU A 672 -17.60 -45.56 -8.38
N PHE A 673 -16.79 -44.57 -7.97
CA PHE A 673 -17.08 -43.14 -8.09
C PHE A 673 -16.20 -42.46 -9.13
N GLY A 674 -16.66 -41.31 -9.59
CA GLY A 674 -15.88 -40.43 -10.45
C GLY A 674 -16.44 -39.01 -10.48
N MET A 675 -15.92 -38.21 -11.42
CA MET A 675 -16.38 -36.85 -11.66
C MET A 675 -16.41 -36.54 -13.15
N ALA A 676 -17.33 -35.68 -13.58
CA ALA A 676 -17.42 -35.23 -14.97
C ALA A 676 -17.67 -33.72 -15.02
N ALA A 677 -16.92 -33.02 -15.87
CA ALA A 677 -17.22 -31.65 -16.24
C ALA A 677 -18.47 -31.63 -17.14
N VAL A 678 -19.39 -30.71 -16.86
CA VAL A 678 -20.69 -30.57 -17.52
C VAL A 678 -20.83 -29.17 -18.10
N ASP A 679 -21.20 -29.09 -19.38
CA ASP A 679 -21.53 -27.84 -20.08
C ASP A 679 -22.99 -27.91 -20.55
N PRO A 680 -23.96 -27.41 -19.74
CA PRO A 680 -25.39 -27.53 -20.05
C PRO A 680 -25.76 -26.83 -21.36
N SER A 681 -25.03 -25.78 -21.76
CA SER A 681 -25.27 -25.05 -23.02
C SER A 681 -25.12 -25.93 -24.27
N ARG A 682 -24.40 -27.05 -24.17
CA ARG A 682 -24.22 -28.02 -25.27
C ARG A 682 -25.35 -29.03 -25.40
N VAL A 683 -26.23 -29.13 -24.41
CA VAL A 683 -27.37 -30.05 -24.44
C VAL A 683 -28.40 -29.54 -25.45
N ALA A 684 -28.92 -28.33 -25.26
CA ALA A 684 -29.87 -27.71 -26.17
C ALA A 684 -29.85 -26.18 -26.00
N LYS A 685 -30.39 -25.45 -26.99
CA LYS A 685 -30.54 -24.00 -26.89
C LYS A 685 -31.47 -23.66 -25.72
N GLY A 686 -30.99 -22.82 -24.79
CA GLY A 686 -31.74 -22.43 -23.60
C GLY A 686 -31.65 -23.42 -22.43
N PHE A 687 -30.88 -24.50 -22.57
CA PHE A 687 -30.60 -25.43 -21.47
C PHE A 687 -29.53 -24.84 -20.55
N GLY A 688 -29.90 -24.49 -19.32
CA GLY A 688 -29.06 -23.80 -18.35
C GLY A 688 -28.93 -24.53 -17.01
N GLU A 689 -28.62 -23.77 -15.96
CA GLU A 689 -28.40 -24.28 -14.59
C GLU A 689 -29.65 -24.97 -14.03
N ASP A 690 -30.83 -24.35 -14.16
CA ASP A 690 -32.08 -24.88 -13.63
C ASP A 690 -32.41 -26.27 -14.23
N GLN A 691 -32.20 -26.43 -15.54
CA GLN A 691 -32.45 -27.69 -16.23
C GLN A 691 -31.41 -28.77 -15.84
N LEU A 692 -30.16 -28.36 -15.58
CA LEU A 692 -29.15 -29.26 -15.04
C LEU A 692 -29.56 -29.77 -13.66
N HIS A 693 -30.06 -28.91 -12.77
CA HIS A 693 -30.59 -29.31 -11.46
C HIS A 693 -31.76 -30.31 -11.61
N LEU A 694 -32.73 -30.01 -12.47
CA LEU A 694 -33.87 -30.91 -12.73
C LEU A 694 -33.43 -32.30 -13.23
N VAL A 695 -32.41 -32.37 -14.08
CA VAL A 695 -31.86 -33.65 -14.55
C VAL A 695 -31.19 -34.41 -13.41
N VAL A 696 -30.36 -33.76 -12.60
CA VAL A 696 -29.68 -34.41 -11.48
C VAL A 696 -30.68 -34.90 -10.43
N GLU A 697 -31.70 -34.10 -10.11
CA GLU A 697 -32.80 -34.48 -9.21
C GLU A 697 -33.59 -35.68 -9.74
N ALA A 698 -33.96 -35.66 -11.03
CA ALA A 698 -34.68 -36.76 -11.66
C ALA A 698 -33.86 -38.06 -11.66
N ILE A 699 -32.55 -37.99 -11.89
CA ILE A 699 -31.66 -39.17 -11.82
C ILE A 699 -31.57 -39.69 -10.39
N ASN A 700 -31.36 -38.81 -9.39
CA ASN A 700 -31.28 -39.21 -7.99
C ASN A 700 -32.59 -39.84 -7.47
N ALA A 701 -33.75 -39.41 -8.00
CA ALA A 701 -35.03 -40.00 -7.66
C ALA A 701 -35.25 -41.38 -8.30
N ALA A 702 -34.64 -41.65 -9.46
CA ALA A 702 -34.90 -42.84 -10.27
C ALA A 702 -33.80 -43.91 -10.21
N SER A 703 -32.57 -43.56 -9.80
CA SER A 703 -31.42 -44.46 -9.77
C SER A 703 -30.75 -44.48 -8.39
N PRO A 704 -30.49 -45.66 -7.80
CA PRO A 704 -29.71 -45.74 -6.58
C PRO A 704 -28.25 -45.36 -6.85
N GLY A 705 -27.74 -44.38 -6.11
CA GLY A 705 -26.36 -43.93 -6.23
C GLY A 705 -26.22 -42.43 -6.02
N LEU A 706 -24.98 -41.98 -5.82
CA LEU A 706 -24.67 -40.57 -5.68
C LEU A 706 -24.65 -39.89 -7.06
N LEU A 707 -25.27 -38.72 -7.18
CA LEU A 707 -24.99 -37.75 -8.24
C LEU A 707 -25.25 -36.33 -7.72
N GLU A 708 -24.20 -35.51 -7.66
CA GLU A 708 -24.28 -34.15 -7.12
C GLU A 708 -23.47 -33.19 -7.98
N ILE A 709 -23.97 -31.96 -8.14
CA ILE A 709 -23.18 -30.87 -8.71
C ILE A 709 -22.30 -30.33 -7.59
N VAL A 710 -20.99 -30.51 -7.75
CA VAL A 710 -20.00 -30.23 -6.71
C VAL A 710 -19.13 -29.01 -7.00
N ASN A 711 -19.07 -28.56 -8.26
CA ASN A 711 -18.43 -27.30 -8.61
C ASN A 711 -19.33 -26.46 -9.54
N TYR A 712 -19.57 -25.22 -9.12
CA TYR A 712 -20.27 -24.19 -9.88
C TYR A 712 -19.21 -23.21 -10.42
N ASN A 713 -18.55 -23.55 -11.54
CA ASN A 713 -17.37 -22.82 -12.00
C ASN A 713 -17.74 -21.60 -12.86
N VAL A 714 -18.57 -21.80 -13.89
CA VAL A 714 -19.00 -20.74 -14.82
C VAL A 714 -20.49 -20.91 -15.11
N ARG A 715 -21.29 -19.93 -14.69
CA ARG A 715 -22.75 -19.93 -14.88
C ARG A 715 -23.10 -20.18 -16.35
N GLY A 716 -23.92 -21.20 -16.59
CA GLY A 716 -24.40 -21.62 -17.91
C GLY A 716 -23.42 -22.45 -18.75
N HIS A 717 -22.15 -22.59 -18.35
CA HIS A 717 -21.12 -23.17 -19.21
C HIS A 717 -20.25 -24.25 -18.56
N GLN A 718 -19.93 -24.14 -17.27
CA GLN A 718 -19.00 -25.07 -16.65
C GLN A 718 -19.41 -25.41 -15.23
N TYR A 719 -19.79 -26.67 -15.06
CA TYR A 719 -20.09 -27.31 -13.79
C TYR A 719 -19.28 -28.60 -13.68
N VAL A 720 -19.20 -29.16 -12.48
CA VAL A 720 -18.67 -30.51 -12.28
C VAL A 720 -19.67 -31.32 -11.48
N ALA A 721 -20.05 -32.48 -12.01
CA ALA A 721 -20.86 -33.47 -11.32
C ALA A 721 -19.95 -34.57 -10.74
N ALA A 722 -20.19 -34.96 -9.50
CA ALA A 722 -19.55 -36.10 -8.84
C ALA A 722 -20.61 -37.14 -8.49
N GLY A 723 -20.27 -38.42 -8.61
CA GLY A 723 -21.25 -39.48 -8.40
C GLY A 723 -20.68 -40.86 -8.61
N THR A 724 -21.55 -41.87 -8.52
CA THR A 724 -21.21 -43.22 -8.97
C THR A 724 -20.98 -43.21 -10.48
N LEU A 725 -20.08 -44.07 -10.96
CA LEU A 725 -19.79 -44.21 -12.40
C LEU A 725 -21.07 -44.52 -13.19
N THR A 726 -21.97 -45.32 -12.61
CA THR A 726 -23.31 -45.57 -13.15
C THR A 726 -24.11 -44.29 -13.33
N ASN A 727 -24.29 -43.47 -12.28
CA ASN A 727 -25.11 -42.27 -12.39
C ASN A 727 -24.47 -41.18 -13.27
N LEU A 728 -23.15 -41.13 -13.36
CA LEU A 728 -22.45 -40.27 -14.33
C LEU A 728 -22.68 -40.72 -15.77
N ALA A 729 -22.73 -42.04 -16.00
CA ALA A 729 -23.10 -42.58 -17.31
C ALA A 729 -24.57 -42.31 -17.66
N VAL A 730 -25.49 -42.42 -16.69
CA VAL A 730 -26.89 -42.01 -16.86
C VAL A 730 -26.98 -40.53 -17.22
N LEU A 731 -26.30 -39.65 -16.49
CA LEU A 731 -26.27 -38.21 -16.77
C LEU A 731 -25.84 -37.90 -18.21
N ARG A 732 -24.75 -38.54 -18.65
CA ARG A 732 -24.27 -38.45 -20.04
C ARG A 732 -25.34 -38.86 -21.04
N LEU A 733 -25.92 -40.05 -20.87
CA LEU A 733 -26.89 -40.62 -21.80
C LEU A 733 -28.19 -39.80 -21.84
N VAL A 734 -28.63 -39.27 -20.69
CA VAL A 734 -29.79 -38.38 -20.60
C VAL A 734 -29.55 -37.09 -21.39
N PHE A 735 -28.38 -36.46 -21.23
CA PHE A 735 -28.05 -35.28 -22.04
C PHE A 735 -27.95 -35.59 -23.52
N ASP A 736 -27.32 -36.70 -23.90
CA ASP A 736 -27.22 -37.11 -25.30
C ASP A 736 -28.63 -37.37 -25.90
N ALA A 737 -29.54 -38.00 -25.13
CA ALA A 737 -30.92 -38.23 -25.53
C ALA A 737 -31.71 -36.93 -25.71
N ILE A 738 -31.74 -36.05 -24.69
CA ILE A 738 -32.39 -34.73 -24.78
C ILE A 738 -31.84 -33.94 -25.97
N SER A 739 -30.52 -33.99 -26.18
CA SER A 739 -29.89 -33.26 -27.27
C SER A 739 -30.20 -33.81 -28.66
N ALA A 740 -30.46 -35.11 -28.77
CA ALA A 740 -30.78 -35.78 -30.03
C ALA A 740 -32.26 -35.66 -30.40
N THR A 741 -33.17 -35.75 -29.42
CA THR A 741 -34.61 -35.89 -29.68
C THR A 741 -35.46 -34.73 -29.16
N GLY A 742 -34.93 -33.89 -28.27
CA GLY A 742 -35.68 -32.81 -27.63
C GLY A 742 -36.71 -33.28 -26.62
N ILE A 743 -36.66 -34.54 -26.19
CA ILE A 743 -37.59 -35.10 -25.19
C ILE A 743 -37.46 -34.43 -23.82
N PRO A 744 -38.52 -34.38 -23.01
CA PRO A 744 -38.46 -33.87 -21.63
C PRO A 744 -37.53 -34.69 -20.72
N THR A 745 -36.99 -34.03 -19.69
CA THR A 745 -36.07 -34.65 -18.70
C THR A 745 -36.59 -35.96 -18.10
N ALA A 746 -37.83 -36.00 -17.62
CA ALA A 746 -38.38 -37.19 -16.96
C ALA A 746 -38.47 -38.39 -17.91
N GLU A 747 -38.84 -38.14 -19.18
CA GLU A 747 -38.91 -39.16 -20.22
C GLU A 747 -37.52 -39.63 -20.66
N ALA A 748 -36.54 -38.72 -20.74
CA ALA A 748 -35.16 -39.07 -21.02
C ALA A 748 -34.56 -39.99 -19.93
N VAL A 749 -34.79 -39.67 -18.66
CA VAL A 749 -34.30 -40.47 -17.53
C VAL A 749 -34.90 -41.88 -17.53
N SER A 750 -36.23 -42.01 -17.69
CA SER A 750 -36.88 -43.32 -17.71
C SER A 750 -36.44 -44.17 -18.91
N THR A 751 -36.28 -43.55 -20.09
CA THR A 751 -35.81 -44.23 -21.31
C THR A 751 -34.39 -44.76 -21.14
N VAL A 752 -33.48 -43.96 -20.58
CA VAL A 752 -32.08 -44.35 -20.36
C VAL A 752 -31.97 -45.47 -19.34
N LEU A 753 -32.71 -45.40 -18.22
CA LEU A 753 -32.67 -46.41 -17.16
C LEU A 753 -33.32 -47.74 -17.55
N ALA A 754 -34.21 -47.76 -18.55
CA ALA A 754 -34.75 -49.00 -19.11
C ALA A 754 -33.75 -49.75 -20.02
N GLY A 755 -32.69 -49.08 -20.47
CA GLY A 755 -31.63 -49.64 -21.29
C GLY A 755 -30.38 -50.05 -20.50
N PRO A 756 -29.38 -50.65 -21.17
CA PRO A 756 -28.12 -50.99 -20.52
C PRO A 756 -27.30 -49.73 -20.18
N VAL A 757 -26.97 -49.55 -18.90
CA VAL A 757 -26.10 -48.48 -18.41
C VAL A 757 -24.74 -49.08 -18.03
N GLY A 758 -23.69 -48.70 -18.77
CA GLY A 758 -22.31 -49.08 -18.46
C GLY A 758 -21.69 -48.19 -17.37
N THR A 759 -20.55 -48.61 -16.81
CA THR A 759 -19.77 -47.87 -15.81
C THR A 759 -18.53 -47.19 -16.40
N GLU A 760 -18.35 -47.25 -17.71
CA GLU A 760 -17.19 -46.67 -18.38
C GLU A 760 -17.26 -45.14 -18.46
N ALA A 761 -16.12 -44.50 -18.17
CA ALA A 761 -15.95 -43.05 -18.27
C ALA A 761 -15.85 -42.59 -19.73
N VAL A 762 -16.99 -42.48 -20.41
CA VAL A 762 -17.10 -42.07 -21.82
C VAL A 762 -17.50 -40.60 -21.95
N ARG A 763 -16.91 -39.88 -22.90
CA ARG A 763 -17.27 -38.49 -23.22
C ARG A 763 -18.63 -38.42 -23.91
N GLY A 764 -19.51 -37.53 -23.46
CA GLY A 764 -20.77 -37.19 -24.12
C GLY A 764 -20.72 -35.88 -24.89
N LYS A 765 -21.87 -35.42 -25.37
CA LYS A 765 -21.99 -34.12 -26.05
C LYS A 765 -21.77 -32.94 -25.09
N ALA A 766 -22.33 -33.06 -23.88
CA ALA A 766 -22.28 -32.04 -22.83
C ALA A 766 -21.45 -32.46 -21.60
N THR A 767 -20.86 -33.65 -21.59
CA THR A 767 -20.08 -34.18 -20.46
C THR A 767 -18.66 -34.59 -20.86
N ILE A 768 -17.69 -34.30 -20.00
CA ILE A 768 -16.30 -34.70 -20.14
C ILE A 768 -15.85 -35.34 -18.83
N PRO A 769 -15.60 -36.67 -18.78
CA PRO A 769 -15.10 -37.33 -17.60
C PRO A 769 -13.72 -36.78 -17.17
N LEU A 770 -13.56 -36.54 -15.88
CA LEU A 770 -12.27 -36.11 -15.30
C LEU A 770 -11.42 -37.35 -15.04
N ARG A 771 -10.49 -37.62 -15.97
CA ARG A 771 -9.62 -38.81 -15.89
C ARG A 771 -8.72 -38.75 -14.67
N GLY A 772 -8.50 -39.91 -14.02
CA GLY A 772 -7.64 -40.04 -12.85
C GLY A 772 -8.28 -39.57 -11.53
N ILE A 773 -9.51 -39.05 -11.56
CA ILE A 773 -10.24 -38.67 -10.34
C ILE A 773 -11.32 -39.71 -10.06
N ASP A 774 -11.12 -40.48 -9.00
CA ASP A 774 -11.98 -41.60 -8.61
C ASP A 774 -12.58 -41.44 -7.20
N VAL A 775 -12.51 -40.21 -6.65
CA VAL A 775 -13.12 -39.82 -5.38
C VAL A 775 -14.11 -38.67 -5.65
N PRO A 776 -15.35 -38.74 -5.13
CA PRO A 776 -16.38 -37.74 -5.42
C PRO A 776 -16.21 -36.51 -4.51
N PHE A 777 -15.23 -35.66 -4.81
CA PHE A 777 -14.88 -34.51 -3.99
C PHE A 777 -16.05 -33.53 -3.80
N HIS A 778 -16.13 -32.92 -2.61
CA HIS A 778 -17.17 -31.97 -2.18
C HIS A 778 -18.60 -32.51 -2.15
N SER A 779 -18.80 -33.80 -2.44
CA SER A 779 -20.10 -34.44 -2.30
C SER A 779 -20.40 -34.86 -0.85
N ARG A 780 -21.66 -35.18 -0.57
CA ARG A 780 -22.08 -35.71 0.73
C ARG A 780 -21.41 -37.02 1.12
N GLN A 781 -20.84 -37.76 0.16
CA GLN A 781 -20.13 -39.03 0.40
C GLN A 781 -18.96 -38.88 1.37
N LEU A 782 -18.38 -37.68 1.47
CA LEU A 782 -17.22 -37.42 2.31
C LEU A 782 -17.56 -36.78 3.67
N LEU A 783 -18.86 -36.61 4.00
CA LEU A 783 -19.29 -35.95 5.24
C LEU A 783 -18.81 -36.68 6.50
N ASP A 784 -18.74 -38.01 6.47
CA ASP A 784 -18.33 -38.82 7.62
C ASP A 784 -16.91 -38.47 8.10
N GLY A 785 -16.02 -38.08 7.18
CA GLY A 785 -14.64 -37.67 7.49
C GLY A 785 -14.49 -36.25 8.04
N VAL A 786 -15.54 -35.41 7.97
CA VAL A 786 -15.43 -33.97 8.29
C VAL A 786 -15.15 -33.72 9.77
N SER A 787 -15.80 -34.46 10.68
CA SER A 787 -15.62 -34.25 12.11
C SER A 787 -14.19 -34.56 12.57
N GLU A 788 -13.59 -35.59 12.00
CA GLU A 788 -12.20 -35.95 12.28
C GLU A 788 -11.23 -34.94 11.67
N PHE A 789 -11.42 -34.58 10.40
CA PHE A 789 -10.58 -33.60 9.74
C PHE A 789 -10.61 -32.25 10.46
N ARG A 790 -11.76 -31.84 11.02
CA ARG A 790 -11.90 -30.65 11.86
C ARG A 790 -10.99 -30.68 13.08
N GLU A 791 -10.93 -31.81 13.78
CA GLU A 791 -10.07 -31.95 14.96
C GLU A 791 -8.58 -31.94 14.58
N ALA A 792 -8.20 -32.58 13.47
CA ALA A 792 -6.84 -32.48 12.93
C ALA A 792 -6.49 -31.02 12.59
N LEU A 793 -7.39 -30.31 11.91
CA LEU A 793 -7.21 -28.91 11.51
C LEU A 793 -7.02 -27.96 12.70
N ARG A 794 -7.77 -28.18 13.80
CA ARG A 794 -7.65 -27.39 15.04
C ARG A 794 -6.25 -27.39 15.64
N THR A 795 -5.50 -28.49 15.50
CA THR A 795 -4.12 -28.59 16.00
C THR A 795 -3.11 -27.82 15.16
N LYS A 796 -3.50 -27.36 13.96
CA LYS A 796 -2.61 -26.71 12.98
C LYS A 796 -2.85 -25.21 12.86
N PHE A 797 -3.90 -24.67 13.48
CA PHE A 797 -4.17 -23.24 13.50
C PHE A 797 -3.27 -22.51 14.49
N ASN A 798 -2.75 -21.36 14.06
CA ASN A 798 -1.99 -20.47 14.93
C ASN A 798 -2.92 -19.52 15.73
N CYS A 799 -3.84 -20.10 16.51
CA CYS A 799 -4.94 -19.39 17.19
C CYS A 799 -4.49 -18.26 18.16
N GLY A 800 -3.22 -18.25 18.58
CA GLY A 800 -2.67 -17.24 19.49
C GLY A 800 -2.07 -16.01 18.80
N THR A 801 -1.89 -16.01 17.47
CA THR A 801 -1.11 -14.95 16.79
C THR A 801 -1.81 -14.34 15.56
N VAL A 802 -2.89 -14.94 15.05
CA VAL A 802 -3.56 -14.45 13.84
C VAL A 802 -4.75 -13.54 14.20
N SER A 803 -4.70 -12.29 13.75
CA SER A 803 -5.84 -11.37 13.87
C SER A 803 -6.95 -11.73 12.88
N PRO A 804 -8.22 -11.89 13.29
CA PRO A 804 -9.34 -12.06 12.37
C PRO A 804 -9.47 -10.97 11.29
N ASP A 805 -8.90 -9.78 11.55
CA ASP A 805 -8.95 -8.64 10.62
C ASP A 805 -8.28 -8.95 9.27
N VAL A 806 -7.33 -9.89 9.20
CA VAL A 806 -6.72 -10.26 7.92
C VAL A 806 -7.67 -11.02 7.01
N LEU A 807 -8.70 -11.66 7.56
CA LEU A 807 -9.72 -12.40 6.83
C LEU A 807 -10.97 -11.54 6.55
N TYR A 808 -11.31 -10.66 7.49
CA TYR A 808 -12.55 -9.88 7.46
C TYR A 808 -12.74 -9.13 6.14
N ARG A 809 -13.82 -9.45 5.43
CA ARG A 809 -14.21 -8.92 4.10
C ARG A 809 -13.17 -9.07 2.98
N ARG A 810 -12.12 -9.87 3.21
CA ARG A 810 -11.05 -10.14 2.24
C ARG A 810 -11.08 -11.58 1.76
N TYR A 811 -11.25 -12.52 2.68
CA TYR A 811 -11.36 -13.94 2.37
C TYR A 811 -12.75 -14.27 1.83
N ILE A 812 -12.85 -14.99 0.72
CA ILE A 812 -14.10 -15.56 0.20
C ILE A 812 -14.01 -17.09 0.27
N PRO A 813 -14.75 -17.77 1.18
CA PRO A 813 -14.76 -19.22 1.25
C PRO A 813 -15.55 -19.86 0.11
N ASN A 814 -15.18 -21.08 -0.28
CA ASN A 814 -15.96 -21.86 -1.26
C ASN A 814 -17.35 -22.23 -0.73
N LEU A 815 -17.51 -22.43 0.58
CA LEU A 815 -18.75 -22.89 1.19
C LEU A 815 -19.89 -21.87 1.07
N THR A 816 -19.61 -20.59 1.36
CA THR A 816 -20.61 -19.52 1.42
C THR A 816 -20.58 -18.59 0.21
N ALA A 817 -19.46 -18.53 -0.52
CA ALA A 817 -19.25 -17.65 -1.68
C ALA A 817 -19.55 -16.16 -1.43
N VAL A 818 -19.52 -15.71 -0.18
CA VAL A 818 -19.63 -14.30 0.22
C VAL A 818 -18.41 -13.92 1.07
N PRO A 819 -18.01 -12.63 1.11
CA PRO A 819 -16.87 -12.20 1.92
C PRO A 819 -17.05 -12.62 3.39
N PHE A 820 -15.99 -13.18 3.97
CA PHE A 820 -15.98 -13.65 5.35
C PHE A 820 -16.24 -12.50 6.32
N GLU A 821 -17.20 -12.69 7.22
CA GLU A 821 -17.53 -11.72 8.27
C GLU A 821 -17.67 -12.42 9.63
N VAL A 822 -17.35 -11.68 10.69
CA VAL A 822 -17.61 -12.11 12.07
C VAL A 822 -18.90 -11.43 12.53
N SER A 823 -20.03 -11.90 11.99
CA SER A 823 -21.37 -11.39 12.29
C SER A 823 -22.34 -12.54 12.53
N ARG A 824 -23.40 -12.30 13.32
CA ARG A 824 -24.40 -13.31 13.64
C ARG A 824 -25.05 -13.87 12.37
N GLU A 825 -25.38 -12.98 11.44
CA GLU A 825 -26.01 -13.30 10.16
C GLU A 825 -25.12 -14.23 9.32
N TYR A 826 -23.80 -13.99 9.32
CA TYR A 826 -22.85 -14.85 8.62
C TYR A 826 -22.79 -16.25 9.24
N PHE A 827 -22.75 -16.35 10.57
CA PHE A 827 -22.72 -17.64 11.27
C PHE A 827 -24.04 -18.41 11.13
N GLU A 828 -25.19 -17.72 11.12
CA GLU A 828 -26.51 -18.32 10.85
C GLU A 828 -26.53 -18.92 9.43
N HIS A 829 -26.03 -18.19 8.44
CA HIS A 829 -25.92 -18.69 7.06
C HIS A 829 -25.00 -19.94 6.96
N VAL A 830 -23.87 -19.96 7.66
CA VAL A 830 -23.00 -21.15 7.73
C VAL A 830 -23.71 -22.33 8.41
N LEU A 831 -24.49 -22.07 9.47
CA LEU A 831 -25.27 -23.11 10.15
C LEU A 831 -26.34 -23.70 9.23
N GLU A 832 -27.04 -22.89 8.44
CA GLU A 832 -28.03 -23.34 7.45
C GLU A 832 -27.43 -24.29 6.42
N LEU A 833 -26.23 -23.97 5.91
CA LEU A 833 -25.55 -24.78 4.92
C LEU A 833 -24.93 -26.07 5.47
N THR A 834 -24.56 -26.10 6.75
CA THR A 834 -23.73 -27.20 7.32
C THR A 834 -24.43 -28.05 8.37
N GLY A 835 -25.47 -27.53 9.02
CA GLY A 835 -26.06 -28.14 10.22
C GLY A 835 -25.07 -28.28 11.39
N SER A 836 -23.96 -27.53 11.39
CA SER A 836 -22.85 -27.75 12.32
C SER A 836 -23.25 -27.52 13.79
N PRO A 837 -23.09 -28.53 14.67
CA PRO A 837 -23.39 -28.38 16.10
C PRO A 837 -22.44 -27.40 16.79
N VAL A 838 -21.23 -27.21 16.24
CA VAL A 838 -20.26 -26.23 16.76
C VAL A 838 -20.76 -24.81 16.48
N MET A 839 -21.28 -24.55 15.28
CA MET A 839 -21.81 -23.24 14.92
C MET A 839 -23.09 -22.91 15.69
N ARG A 840 -23.97 -23.90 15.88
CA ARG A 840 -25.16 -23.75 16.73
C ARG A 840 -24.79 -23.28 18.14
N ARG A 841 -23.85 -23.98 18.79
CA ARG A 841 -23.35 -23.61 20.12
C ARG A 841 -22.63 -22.24 20.20
N ALA A 842 -22.16 -21.70 19.07
CA ALA A 842 -21.53 -20.39 19.03
C ALA A 842 -22.56 -19.25 18.84
N LEU A 843 -23.74 -19.58 18.32
CA LEU A 843 -24.86 -18.66 18.10
C LEU A 843 -25.82 -18.60 19.31
N ASP A 844 -25.94 -19.73 20.03
CA ASP A 844 -26.61 -19.84 21.34
C ASP A 844 -25.82 -19.09 22.42
#